data_AF-A0A817ISQ4-F1
#
_entry.id   AF-A0A817ISQ4-F1
#
_cell.length_a   1.000
_cell.length_b   1.000
_cell.length_c   1.000
_cell.angle_alpha   90.00
_cell.angle_beta   90.00
_cell.angle_gamma   90.00
#
_symmetry.space_group_name_H-M   'P 1'
#
loop_
_entity.id
_entity.type
_entity.pdbx_description
1 polymer ?
#
loop_
_entity_poly.entity_id
_entity_poly.type
_entity_poly.pdbx_seq_one_letter_code
_entity_poly.pdbx_strand_id
1 'polypeptide(L)'
;MSRQRRQRLAENYLVIWVDGNIDMKNQDCQHTLTQLRDVVNQVNTCTTAEECVRSLEENQEETSFVISSGALGQHLVPDIHGMPKLDAIYIFCGNKQRHEVWAKNWPKIKGVHTTIKSICKKLEIAVKQCNQDSVKVSIISVNEAGSSDNLNQLEPSFMYTQIFKEILLDMEHGQDAVQELVTYCQEQYPGNKKELKIIEEFRRNYNPTAAIWWYTRQCFTYNMLNKALRTLDGDIIIRMGFFLCDVHRQIEQLHEKQVSGYHGKIFTVFRGQGLPKRDLKKLAKSKGGLVSFNNFLSTSKVRNVSLGFAKDALETADLAGVLFQMTIDPTVSSTPFASIREVSYFQAEEEILFSMHTVFRIGDVRQIDKENPLYEVDLKLTSDDDEQLRELTARIREEVSGSTGWYRMGKLLLQIGQFNKAEELYMALLQQASDDSDRAYIYHQLGWLKSDQGQYKEAASFYEKSLEIKRKTLPEDHPSLAPTYSNIGQVYNHMGDYSKALEFYEKSHKIKEIALPPNHPSLATSYNNIGQVYDNMGDYSKALEFYEKTLEIDKKTLPQNHPSLATSYNNIGLVYKNMGDYSKALEFHEKSHQIYEIALPANHPLLATSYNNIAWVYRNMGDYKKALELYKKALVIKQISLPPGHPSIKSVKNSIEYVEKKL
;
A
#
# COMPACT_ATOMS: atom_id res chain seq x y z
N MET A 1 3.19 0.72 26.96
CA MET A 1 1.76 0.47 26.67
C MET A 1 1.32 1.42 25.56
N SER A 2 1.61 1.08 24.31
CA SER A 2 1.09 1.79 23.15
C SER A 2 -0.39 1.44 23.01
N ARG A 3 -1.27 2.44 23.06
CA ARG A 3 -2.63 2.28 22.56
C ARG A 3 -2.51 1.90 21.08
N GLN A 4 -2.65 0.62 20.76
CA GLN A 4 -2.93 0.19 19.39
C GLN A 4 -4.05 1.09 18.87
N ARG A 5 -3.78 1.85 17.80
CA ARG A 5 -4.82 2.46 16.98
C ARG A 5 -5.77 1.31 16.63
N ARG A 6 -6.95 1.27 17.25
CA ARG A 6 -8.03 0.39 16.77
C ARG A 6 -8.39 0.93 15.39
N GLN A 7 -7.81 0.34 14.33
CA GLN A 7 -8.22 0.63 12.96
C GLN A 7 -9.72 0.35 12.86
N ARG A 8 -10.49 1.35 12.42
CA ARG A 8 -11.94 1.20 12.25
C ARG A 8 -12.19 0.29 11.06
N LEU A 9 -12.76 -0.88 11.30
CA LEU A 9 -12.74 -1.94 10.30
C LEU A 9 -13.81 -1.82 9.21
N ALA A 10 -14.97 -1.27 9.51
CA ALA A 10 -16.14 -1.49 8.66
C ALA A 10 -16.50 -0.31 7.74
N GLU A 11 -16.01 0.89 8.04
CA GLU A 11 -16.56 2.12 7.47
C GLU A 11 -15.46 3.00 6.87
N ASN A 12 -15.78 3.68 5.77
CA ASN A 12 -14.92 4.68 5.14
C ASN A 12 -15.09 6.06 5.76
N TYR A 13 -15.83 6.11 6.87
CA TYR A 13 -16.29 7.32 7.48
C TYR A 13 -16.29 7.23 9.00
N LEU A 14 -16.25 8.40 9.62
CA LEU A 14 -16.31 8.61 11.06
C LEU A 14 -17.57 9.38 11.40
N VAL A 15 -18.42 8.84 12.29
CA VAL A 15 -19.52 9.59 12.87
C VAL A 15 -19.16 10.07 14.27
N ILE A 16 -19.21 11.38 14.49
CA ILE A 16 -18.96 12.00 15.81
C ILE A 16 -20.26 12.61 16.31
N TRP A 17 -20.77 12.13 17.45
CA TRP A 17 -21.86 12.77 18.19
C TRP A 17 -21.29 13.70 19.26
N VAL A 18 -21.62 14.99 19.15
CA VAL A 18 -21.14 16.06 20.01
C VAL A 18 -22.31 16.70 20.76
N ASP A 19 -22.38 16.44 22.07
CA ASP A 19 -23.35 17.07 22.95
C ASP A 19 -22.74 17.24 24.36
N GLY A 20 -22.90 18.41 24.95
CA GLY A 20 -22.36 18.74 26.27
C GLY A 20 -23.05 17.99 27.40
N ASN A 21 -24.19 17.35 27.11
CA ASN A 21 -24.97 16.56 28.06
C ASN A 21 -24.84 15.04 27.84
N ILE A 22 -23.84 14.58 27.07
CA ILE A 22 -23.63 13.13 26.90
C ILE A 22 -23.22 12.52 28.24
N ASP A 23 -24.12 11.72 28.81
CA ASP A 23 -23.83 10.84 29.94
C ASP A 23 -24.12 9.38 29.53
N MET A 24 -23.05 8.57 29.47
CA MET A 24 -23.13 7.15 29.09
C MET A 24 -23.92 6.29 30.09
N LYS A 25 -24.21 6.80 31.29
CA LYS A 25 -25.08 6.15 32.27
C LYS A 25 -26.56 6.46 32.06
N ASN A 26 -26.89 7.48 31.26
CA ASN A 26 -28.26 7.87 30.97
C ASN A 26 -28.89 6.93 29.91
N GLN A 27 -30.09 6.42 30.21
CA GLN A 27 -30.83 5.54 29.30
C GLN A 27 -31.15 6.19 27.96
N ASP A 28 -31.43 7.49 27.90
CA ASP A 28 -31.76 8.20 26.66
C ASP A 28 -30.52 8.35 25.76
N CYS A 29 -29.35 8.58 26.35
CA CYS A 29 -28.07 8.60 25.62
C CYS A 29 -27.73 7.21 25.08
N GLN A 30 -27.92 6.15 25.87
CA GLN A 30 -27.74 4.78 25.42
C GLN A 30 -28.74 4.40 24.32
N HIS A 31 -29.98 4.86 24.41
CA HIS A 31 -31.01 4.63 23.38
C HIS A 31 -30.63 5.32 22.06
N THR A 32 -30.20 6.57 22.12
CA THR A 32 -29.73 7.36 20.97
C THR A 32 -28.52 6.68 20.31
N LEU A 33 -27.54 6.26 21.10
CA LEU A 33 -26.37 5.53 20.61
C LEU A 33 -26.74 4.20 19.98
N THR A 34 -27.71 3.47 20.53
CA THR A 34 -28.19 2.22 19.95
C THR A 34 -28.81 2.47 18.57
N GLN A 35 -29.64 3.50 18.43
CA GLN A 35 -30.28 3.86 17.15
C GLN A 35 -29.27 4.34 16.10
N LEU A 36 -28.23 5.07 16.52
CA LEU A 36 -27.12 5.41 15.62
C LEU A 36 -26.33 4.17 15.25
N ARG A 37 -26.07 3.25 16.20
CA ARG A 37 -25.33 2.01 15.97
C ARG A 37 -26.04 0.99 15.08
N ASP A 38 -27.36 1.11 14.94
CA ASP A 38 -28.12 0.35 13.96
C ASP A 38 -27.87 0.81 12.51
N VAL A 39 -27.34 2.03 12.33
CA VAL A 39 -27.01 2.64 11.03
C VAL A 39 -25.52 2.65 10.75
N VAL A 40 -24.72 3.04 11.74
CA VAL A 40 -23.25 3.16 11.63
C VAL A 40 -22.56 2.35 12.71
N ASN A 41 -21.51 1.63 12.35
CA ASN A 41 -20.86 0.65 13.21
C ASN A 41 -20.17 1.29 14.40
N GLN A 42 -19.57 2.46 14.22
CA GLN A 42 -18.92 3.20 15.31
C GLN A 42 -19.40 4.65 15.37
N VAL A 43 -19.73 5.08 16.59
CA VAL A 43 -20.07 6.46 16.91
C VAL A 43 -19.10 6.93 17.98
N ASN A 44 -18.25 7.90 17.62
CA ASN A 44 -17.44 8.61 18.59
C ASN A 44 -18.30 9.64 19.32
N THR A 45 -18.13 9.77 20.64
CA THR A 45 -18.83 10.80 21.43
C THR A 45 -17.84 11.82 21.94
N CYS A 46 -18.17 13.11 21.81
CA CYS A 46 -17.40 14.22 22.36
C CYS A 46 -18.32 15.10 23.20
N THR A 47 -17.83 15.61 24.33
CA THR A 47 -18.61 16.53 25.17
C THR A 47 -18.30 18.00 24.87
N THR A 48 -17.14 18.27 24.25
CA THR A 48 -16.69 19.63 23.91
C THR A 48 -16.36 19.79 22.43
N ALA A 49 -16.32 21.04 21.96
CA ALA A 49 -15.92 21.37 20.60
C ALA A 49 -14.44 21.03 20.32
N GLU A 50 -13.56 21.28 21.30
CA GLU A 50 -12.12 20.98 21.22
C GLU A 50 -11.85 19.49 21.04
N GLU A 51 -12.57 18.63 21.78
CA GLU A 51 -12.48 17.18 21.60
C GLU A 51 -12.89 16.74 20.20
N CYS A 52 -13.92 17.37 19.63
CA CYS A 52 -14.38 17.08 18.28
C CYS A 52 -13.33 17.50 17.23
N VAL A 53 -12.80 18.71 17.32
CA VAL A 53 -11.74 19.22 16.41
C VAL A 53 -10.53 18.29 16.45
N ARG A 54 -10.03 17.96 17.64
CA ARG A 54 -8.90 17.03 17.80
C ARG A 54 -9.22 15.66 17.19
N SER A 55 -10.43 15.13 17.41
CA SER A 55 -10.85 13.86 16.82
C SER A 55 -10.91 13.93 15.28
N LEU A 56 -11.27 15.07 14.69
CA LEU A 56 -11.27 15.24 13.23
C LEU A 56 -9.83 15.38 12.68
N GLU A 57 -8.96 16.12 13.37
CA GLU A 57 -7.56 16.30 12.99
C GLU A 57 -6.74 15.00 13.09
N GLU A 58 -7.04 14.15 14.08
CA GLU A 58 -6.41 12.83 14.25
C GLU A 58 -6.83 11.83 13.15
N ASN A 59 -7.98 12.03 12.50
CA ASN A 59 -8.59 11.12 11.52
C ASN A 59 -8.59 11.74 10.10
N GLN A 60 -7.41 12.02 9.54
CA GLN A 60 -7.30 12.68 8.22
C GLN A 60 -7.62 11.79 7.02
N GLU A 61 -7.80 10.48 7.21
CA GLU A 61 -8.00 9.54 6.10
C GLU A 61 -9.48 9.33 5.75
N GLU A 62 -10.38 9.34 6.74
CA GLU A 62 -11.79 8.96 6.64
C GLU A 62 -12.72 10.17 6.40
N THR A 63 -13.81 9.97 5.67
CA THR A 63 -14.87 10.98 5.51
C THR A 63 -15.62 11.15 6.83
N SER A 64 -15.75 12.36 7.36
CA SER A 64 -16.35 12.58 8.68
C SER A 64 -17.77 13.14 8.58
N PHE A 65 -18.63 12.67 9.48
CA PHE A 65 -19.98 13.16 9.72
C PHE A 65 -20.11 13.60 11.17
N VAL A 66 -20.62 14.80 11.41
CA VAL A 66 -20.79 15.33 12.77
C VAL A 66 -22.27 15.49 13.08
N ILE A 67 -22.69 14.96 14.23
CA ILE A 67 -24.01 15.20 14.80
C ILE A 67 -23.79 16.10 16.01
N SER A 68 -24.29 17.34 15.97
CA SER A 68 -24.05 18.30 17.05
C SER A 68 -25.36 18.77 17.68
N SER A 69 -25.35 19.02 18.99
CA SER A 69 -26.47 19.70 19.65
C SER A 69 -26.64 21.12 19.11
N GLY A 70 -27.86 21.65 19.13
CA GLY A 70 -28.13 23.00 18.61
C GLY A 70 -27.27 24.10 19.25
N ALA A 71 -26.97 23.99 20.56
CA ALA A 71 -26.19 24.98 21.29
C ALA A 71 -24.69 24.89 20.98
N LEU A 72 -24.12 23.68 20.99
CA LEU A 72 -22.70 23.50 20.67
C LEU A 72 -22.42 23.71 19.18
N GLY A 73 -23.33 23.28 18.31
CA GLY A 73 -23.17 23.41 16.86
C GLY A 73 -22.97 24.86 16.41
N GLN A 74 -23.61 25.82 17.08
CA GLN A 74 -23.45 27.24 16.75
C GLN A 74 -22.01 27.74 16.97
N HIS A 75 -21.27 27.15 17.91
CA HIS A 75 -19.88 27.49 18.20
C HIS A 75 -18.88 26.58 17.48
N LEU A 76 -19.22 25.30 17.28
CA LEU A 76 -18.35 24.30 16.67
C LEU A 76 -18.26 24.44 15.14
N VAL A 77 -19.39 24.71 14.47
CA VAL A 77 -19.46 24.70 13.00
C VAL A 77 -18.46 25.64 12.32
N PRO A 78 -18.24 26.89 12.79
CA PRO A 78 -17.24 27.79 12.22
C PRO A 78 -15.84 27.19 12.14
N ASP A 79 -15.43 26.41 13.15
CA ASP A 79 -14.08 25.85 13.26
C ASP A 79 -13.89 24.62 12.36
N ILE A 80 -14.93 23.80 12.18
CA ILE A 80 -14.82 22.53 11.46
C ILE A 80 -15.29 22.60 10.01
N HIS A 81 -16.09 23.60 9.62
CA HIS A 81 -16.72 23.66 8.29
C HIS A 81 -15.70 23.59 7.14
N GLY A 82 -14.54 24.25 7.30
CA GLY A 82 -13.48 24.27 6.29
C GLY A 82 -12.69 22.96 6.16
N MET A 83 -12.88 21.99 7.05
CA MET A 83 -12.07 20.76 7.05
C MET A 83 -12.35 19.90 5.80
N PRO A 84 -11.33 19.54 5.00
CA PRO A 84 -11.51 18.86 3.71
C PRO A 84 -12.28 17.54 3.79
N LYS A 85 -12.15 16.80 4.90
CA LYS A 85 -12.73 15.47 5.09
C LYS A 85 -14.09 15.47 5.78
N LEU A 86 -14.56 16.61 6.27
CA LEU A 86 -15.90 16.73 6.85
C LEU A 86 -16.93 16.88 5.72
N ASP A 87 -17.81 15.90 5.56
CA ASP A 87 -18.80 15.88 4.47
C ASP A 87 -20.13 16.52 4.88
N ALA A 88 -20.68 16.10 6.01
CA ALA A 88 -21.95 16.62 6.52
C ALA A 88 -21.98 16.85 8.03
N ILE A 89 -22.75 17.87 8.40
CA ILE A 89 -23.11 18.20 9.78
C ILE A 89 -24.63 18.09 9.92
N TYR A 90 -25.09 17.37 10.94
CA TYR A 90 -26.49 17.24 11.32
C TYR A 90 -26.70 17.89 12.69
N ILE A 91 -27.68 18.78 12.80
CA ILE A 91 -28.01 19.42 14.08
C ILE A 91 -29.14 18.67 14.76
N PHE A 92 -28.92 18.18 15.98
CA PHE A 92 -29.92 17.53 16.81
C PHE A 92 -30.40 18.51 17.91
N CYS A 93 -31.68 18.90 17.89
CA CYS A 93 -32.20 19.88 18.84
C CYS A 93 -33.71 19.76 19.07
N GLY A 94 -34.19 20.19 20.25
CA GLY A 94 -35.62 20.23 20.55
C GLY A 94 -36.39 21.35 19.82
N ASN A 95 -35.72 22.44 19.44
CA ASN A 95 -36.35 23.61 18.80
C ASN A 95 -35.73 23.88 17.41
N LYS A 96 -36.33 23.26 16.39
CA LYS A 96 -35.86 23.33 15.00
C LYS A 96 -35.81 24.75 14.45
N GLN A 97 -36.86 25.56 14.65
CA GLN A 97 -36.97 26.91 14.09
C GLN A 97 -35.82 27.81 14.52
N ARG A 98 -35.41 27.73 15.79
CA ARG A 98 -34.30 28.52 16.32
C ARG A 98 -32.98 28.24 15.60
N HIS A 99 -32.66 26.97 15.38
CA HIS A 99 -31.36 26.58 14.84
C HIS A 99 -31.30 26.61 13.30
N GLU A 100 -32.44 26.52 12.62
CA GLU A 100 -32.50 26.67 11.16
C GLU A 100 -32.06 28.04 10.66
N VAL A 101 -32.24 29.10 11.47
CA VAL A 101 -31.89 30.47 11.07
C VAL A 101 -30.39 30.61 10.77
N TRP A 102 -29.53 30.10 11.66
CA TRP A 102 -28.08 30.18 11.48
C TRP A 102 -27.52 29.00 10.69
N ALA A 103 -28.16 27.84 10.74
CA ALA A 103 -27.69 26.64 10.04
C ALA A 103 -27.63 26.84 8.52
N LYS A 104 -28.56 27.64 7.95
CA LYS A 104 -28.61 27.96 6.51
C LYS A 104 -27.36 28.68 5.99
N ASN A 105 -26.60 29.32 6.86
CA ASN A 105 -25.38 30.05 6.47
C ASN A 105 -24.19 29.12 6.22
N TRP A 106 -24.32 27.82 6.50
CA TRP A 106 -23.22 26.85 6.43
C TRP A 106 -23.53 25.71 5.46
N PRO A 107 -22.89 25.66 4.29
CA PRO A 107 -23.18 24.68 3.22
C PRO A 107 -23.09 23.20 3.61
N LYS A 108 -22.27 22.85 4.62
CA LYS A 108 -22.08 21.47 5.09
C LYS A 108 -23.13 21.05 6.11
N ILE A 109 -23.99 21.94 6.60
CA ILE A 109 -25.13 21.54 7.42
C ILE A 109 -26.21 20.96 6.51
N LYS A 110 -26.42 19.65 6.59
CA LYS A 110 -27.38 18.92 5.74
C LYS A 110 -28.78 18.81 6.36
N GLY A 111 -28.95 19.26 7.60
CA GLY A 111 -30.28 19.38 8.21
C GLY A 111 -30.29 19.68 9.70
N VAL A 112 -31.41 20.24 10.16
CA VAL A 112 -31.77 20.42 11.58
C VAL A 112 -32.92 19.49 11.91
N HIS A 113 -32.71 18.64 12.91
CA HIS A 113 -33.56 17.50 13.22
C HIS A 113 -33.98 17.48 14.69
N THR A 114 -35.24 17.15 14.94
CA THR A 114 -35.82 17.01 16.29
C THR A 114 -35.83 15.58 16.80
N THR A 115 -35.56 14.61 15.94
CA THR A 115 -35.51 13.19 16.31
C THR A 115 -34.27 12.55 15.71
N ILE A 116 -33.64 11.67 16.49
CA ILE A 116 -32.45 10.94 16.03
C ILE A 116 -32.80 10.00 14.86
N LYS A 117 -34.01 9.42 14.82
CA LYS A 117 -34.50 8.62 13.68
C LYS A 117 -34.43 9.37 12.35
N SER A 118 -34.67 10.69 12.35
CA SER A 118 -34.56 11.50 11.14
C SER A 118 -33.11 11.69 10.71
N ILE A 119 -32.18 11.76 11.66
CA ILE A 119 -30.73 11.83 11.38
C ILE A 119 -30.27 10.47 10.85
N CYS A 120 -30.66 9.37 11.49
CA CYS A 120 -30.38 7.99 11.04
C CYS A 120 -30.72 7.80 9.55
N LYS A 121 -31.91 8.21 9.09
CA LYS A 121 -32.29 8.10 7.66
C LYS A 121 -31.39 8.90 6.71
N LYS A 122 -30.95 10.09 7.12
CA LYS A 122 -30.05 10.92 6.31
C LYS A 122 -28.64 10.36 6.31
N LEU A 123 -28.21 9.89 7.48
CA LEU A 123 -26.93 9.23 7.67
C LEU A 123 -26.85 7.95 6.83
N GLU A 124 -27.89 7.11 6.80
CA GLU A 124 -27.97 5.92 5.93
C GLU A 124 -27.70 6.25 4.46
N ILE A 125 -28.26 7.35 3.95
CA ILE A 125 -28.06 7.78 2.56
C ILE A 125 -26.62 8.26 2.35
N ALA A 126 -26.12 9.15 3.21
CA ALA A 126 -24.78 9.72 3.09
C ALA A 126 -23.67 8.66 3.23
N VAL A 127 -23.86 7.71 4.15
CA VAL A 127 -23.01 6.54 4.35
C VAL A 127 -23.02 5.63 3.13
N LYS A 128 -24.22 5.37 2.55
CA LYS A 128 -24.35 4.55 1.36
C LYS A 128 -23.60 5.17 0.18
N GLN A 129 -23.71 6.48 -0.03
CA GLN A 129 -22.93 7.22 -1.03
C GLN A 129 -21.43 7.08 -0.77
N CYS A 130 -20.97 7.31 0.47
CA CYS A 130 -19.54 7.15 0.83
C CYS A 130 -18.99 5.72 0.58
N ASN A 131 -19.82 4.69 0.71
CA ASN A 131 -19.45 3.30 0.42
C ASN A 131 -19.54 2.96 -1.08
N GLN A 132 -20.40 3.63 -1.85
CA GLN A 132 -20.57 3.42 -3.28
C GLN A 132 -19.58 4.23 -4.15
N ASP A 133 -19.13 5.40 -3.67
CA ASP A 133 -18.32 6.37 -4.45
C ASP A 133 -16.80 6.14 -4.44
N SER A 134 -16.31 4.96 -4.04
CA SER A 134 -14.89 4.82 -3.71
C SER A 134 -14.23 3.54 -4.20
N VAL A 135 -14.64 2.99 -5.34
CA VAL A 135 -13.80 1.98 -6.02
C VAL A 135 -12.64 2.70 -6.68
N LYS A 136 -11.47 2.63 -6.04
CA LYS A 136 -10.21 3.15 -6.58
C LYS A 136 -9.92 2.44 -7.90
N VAL A 137 -9.74 3.24 -8.94
CA VAL A 137 -9.35 2.79 -10.27
C VAL A 137 -7.86 3.06 -10.42
N SER A 138 -7.09 2.02 -10.75
CA SER A 138 -5.66 2.12 -10.95
C SER A 138 -5.38 2.26 -12.45
N ILE A 139 -4.65 3.29 -12.87
CA ILE A 139 -4.46 3.65 -14.29
C ILE A 139 -2.98 3.68 -14.64
N ILE A 140 -2.61 3.03 -15.74
CA ILE A 140 -1.27 2.95 -16.31
C ILE A 140 -1.30 3.43 -17.75
N SER A 141 -0.40 4.35 -18.11
CA SER A 141 -0.24 4.82 -19.49
C SER A 141 0.74 3.96 -20.30
N VAL A 142 0.70 4.07 -21.63
CA VAL A 142 1.57 3.29 -22.53
C VAL A 142 3.06 3.58 -22.31
N ASN A 143 3.43 4.82 -21.97
CA ASN A 143 4.82 5.25 -21.82
C ASN A 143 5.44 4.89 -20.46
N GLU A 144 4.62 4.62 -19.44
CA GLU A 144 5.07 4.23 -18.09
C GLU A 144 5.59 2.78 -18.05
N ALA A 145 5.33 1.95 -19.07
CA ALA A 145 5.73 0.54 -19.06
C ALA A 145 7.13 0.27 -19.62
N GLY A 146 7.70 1.15 -20.46
CA GLY A 146 8.89 0.84 -21.28
C GLY A 146 10.27 1.05 -20.64
N SER A 147 10.38 1.29 -19.33
CA SER A 147 11.70 1.37 -18.67
C SER A 147 11.68 0.80 -17.24
N SER A 148 12.78 0.13 -16.84
CA SER A 148 12.99 -0.41 -15.49
C SER A 148 12.83 0.64 -14.38
N ASP A 149 13.07 1.91 -14.71
CA ASP A 149 12.93 3.04 -13.78
C ASP A 149 11.48 3.53 -13.65
N ASN A 150 10.66 3.40 -14.70
CA ASN A 150 9.23 3.76 -14.64
C ASN A 150 8.40 2.73 -13.86
N LEU A 151 8.84 1.47 -13.80
CA LEU A 151 8.29 0.40 -12.94
C LEU A 151 8.29 0.79 -11.45
N ASN A 152 9.27 1.56 -10.99
CA ASN A 152 9.34 2.05 -9.61
C ASN A 152 8.41 3.26 -9.35
N GLN A 153 7.86 3.89 -10.39
CA GLN A 153 6.94 5.04 -10.29
C GLN A 153 5.46 4.64 -10.42
N LEU A 154 5.18 3.39 -10.78
CA LEU A 154 3.83 2.84 -10.93
C LEU A 154 3.13 2.72 -9.58
N GLU A 155 1.79 2.93 -9.55
CA GLU A 155 1.01 2.71 -8.33
C GLU A 155 1.13 1.23 -7.92
N PRO A 156 1.82 0.92 -6.81
CA PRO A 156 2.09 -0.47 -6.46
C PRO A 156 0.80 -1.25 -6.20
N SER A 157 -0.29 -0.57 -5.84
CA SER A 157 -1.62 -1.17 -5.67
C SER A 157 -2.16 -1.87 -6.91
N PHE A 158 -1.86 -1.34 -8.11
CA PHE A 158 -2.26 -2.01 -9.35
C PHE A 158 -1.63 -3.41 -9.41
N MET A 159 -0.32 -3.47 -9.21
CA MET A 159 0.44 -4.70 -9.36
C MET A 159 0.15 -5.70 -8.24
N TYR A 160 0.11 -5.19 -7.00
CA TYR A 160 -0.06 -6.03 -5.84
C TYR A 160 -1.40 -6.72 -5.83
N THR A 161 -2.50 -6.12 -6.32
CA THR A 161 -3.80 -6.81 -6.36
C THR A 161 -3.81 -8.05 -7.28
N GLN A 162 -3.11 -8.01 -8.42
CA GLN A 162 -2.94 -9.20 -9.27
C GLN A 162 -2.14 -10.27 -8.57
N ILE A 163 -0.98 -9.89 -8.01
CA ILE A 163 -0.11 -10.81 -7.30
C ILE A 163 -0.82 -11.36 -6.05
N PHE A 164 -1.69 -10.57 -5.43
CA PHE A 164 -2.55 -10.98 -4.33
C PHE A 164 -3.51 -12.08 -4.77
N LYS A 165 -4.19 -11.91 -5.90
CA LYS A 165 -5.06 -12.94 -6.51
C LYS A 165 -4.27 -14.24 -6.70
N GLU A 166 -3.13 -14.16 -7.38
CA GLU A 166 -2.28 -15.33 -7.67
C GLU A 166 -1.87 -16.06 -6.39
N ILE A 167 -1.43 -15.32 -5.37
CA ILE A 167 -1.00 -15.89 -4.09
C ILE A 167 -2.18 -16.53 -3.35
N LEU A 168 -3.31 -15.84 -3.24
CA LEU A 168 -4.49 -16.36 -2.53
C LEU A 168 -5.00 -17.66 -3.13
N LEU A 169 -5.03 -17.77 -4.46
CA LEU A 169 -5.51 -18.97 -5.13
C LEU A 169 -4.62 -20.19 -4.86
N ASP A 170 -3.34 -19.95 -4.57
CA ASP A 170 -2.36 -20.97 -4.17
C ASP A 170 -2.35 -21.26 -2.65
N MET A 171 -3.20 -20.58 -1.86
CA MET A 171 -3.26 -20.77 -0.41
C MET A 171 -4.30 -21.82 0.00
N GLU A 172 -3.87 -22.73 0.87
CA GLU A 172 -4.79 -23.58 1.63
C GLU A 172 -5.29 -22.83 2.86
N HIS A 173 -6.61 -22.82 3.04
CA HIS A 173 -7.27 -22.21 4.19
C HIS A 173 -7.68 -23.29 5.20
N GLY A 174 -7.41 -23.03 6.49
CA GLY A 174 -7.77 -23.95 7.56
C GLY A 174 -9.28 -24.12 7.74
N GLN A 175 -9.69 -25.24 8.33
CA GLN A 175 -11.10 -25.55 8.58
C GLN A 175 -11.78 -24.54 9.52
N ASP A 176 -11.01 -23.84 10.35
CA ASP A 176 -11.51 -22.88 11.34
C ASP A 176 -11.62 -21.43 10.81
N ALA A 177 -11.25 -21.17 9.54
CA ALA A 177 -11.18 -19.81 8.99
C ALA A 177 -12.51 -19.04 9.09
N VAL A 178 -13.65 -19.72 8.92
CA VAL A 178 -14.99 -19.12 9.10
C VAL A 178 -15.19 -18.69 10.56
N GLN A 179 -14.80 -19.52 11.52
CA GLN A 179 -14.99 -19.25 12.94
C GLN A 179 -14.05 -18.14 13.41
N GLU A 180 -12.81 -18.10 12.90
CA GLU A 180 -11.86 -17.01 13.16
C GLU A 180 -12.40 -15.66 12.64
N LEU A 181 -12.93 -15.63 11.41
CA LEU A 181 -13.55 -14.43 10.85
C LEU A 181 -14.76 -14.00 11.68
N VAL A 182 -15.62 -14.95 12.10
CA VAL A 182 -16.80 -14.65 12.91
C VAL A 182 -16.41 -14.05 14.26
N THR A 183 -15.47 -14.65 14.98
CA THR A 183 -14.99 -14.13 16.27
C THR A 183 -14.46 -12.71 16.11
N TYR A 184 -13.63 -12.49 15.09
CA TYR A 184 -13.09 -11.17 14.78
C TYR A 184 -14.21 -10.17 14.48
N CYS A 185 -15.16 -10.50 13.61
CA CYS A 185 -16.27 -9.61 13.29
C CYS A 185 -17.11 -9.29 14.55
N GLN A 186 -17.39 -10.27 15.42
CA GLN A 186 -18.11 -10.01 16.66
C GLN A 186 -17.42 -8.96 17.56
N GLU A 187 -16.10 -8.97 17.60
CA GLU A 187 -15.30 -7.96 18.31
C GLU A 187 -15.34 -6.58 17.64
N GLN A 188 -15.47 -6.54 16.30
CA GLN A 188 -15.50 -5.29 15.53
C GLN A 188 -16.86 -4.58 15.51
N TYR A 189 -17.96 -5.29 15.77
CA TYR A 189 -19.32 -4.75 15.75
C TYR A 189 -19.98 -4.68 17.15
N PRO A 190 -19.34 -4.08 18.19
CA PRO A 190 -19.88 -4.08 19.54
C PRO A 190 -21.18 -3.26 19.61
N GLY A 191 -22.29 -3.94 19.87
CA GLY A 191 -23.60 -3.30 20.07
C GLY A 191 -24.40 -3.02 18.79
N ASN A 192 -23.88 -3.33 17.59
CA ASN A 192 -24.70 -3.34 16.36
C ASN A 192 -25.47 -4.66 16.28
N LYS A 193 -26.70 -4.67 16.82
CA LYS A 193 -27.53 -5.88 16.91
C LYS A 193 -27.87 -6.47 15.54
N LYS A 194 -27.99 -5.62 14.52
CA LYS A 194 -28.32 -6.02 13.15
C LYS A 194 -27.16 -6.79 12.53
N GLU A 195 -25.95 -6.26 12.56
CA GLU A 195 -24.77 -6.94 12.03
C GLU A 195 -24.42 -8.19 12.84
N LEU A 196 -24.50 -8.15 14.18
CA LEU A 196 -24.27 -9.35 15.01
C LEU A 196 -25.21 -10.50 14.67
N LYS A 197 -26.48 -10.21 14.34
CA LYS A 197 -27.42 -11.22 13.86
C LYS A 197 -26.99 -11.78 12.50
N ILE A 198 -26.55 -10.93 11.58
CA ILE A 198 -26.08 -11.34 10.24
C ILE A 198 -24.80 -12.18 10.34
N ILE A 199 -23.87 -11.82 11.22
CA ILE A 199 -22.64 -12.58 11.49
C ILE A 199 -22.97 -13.99 12.01
N GLU A 200 -23.97 -14.08 12.88
CA GLU A 200 -24.44 -15.37 13.40
C GLU A 200 -25.16 -16.22 12.33
N GLU A 201 -25.93 -15.58 11.44
CA GLU A 201 -26.49 -16.24 10.25
C GLU A 201 -25.39 -16.73 9.31
N PHE A 202 -24.34 -15.91 9.09
CA PHE A 202 -23.17 -16.29 8.30
C PHE A 202 -22.49 -17.51 8.90
N ARG A 203 -22.20 -17.50 10.20
CA ARG A 203 -21.59 -18.64 10.90
C ARG A 203 -22.34 -19.96 10.66
N ARG A 204 -23.68 -19.93 10.70
CA ARG A 204 -24.50 -21.15 10.62
C ARG A 204 -24.75 -21.63 9.20
N ASN A 205 -24.87 -20.70 8.26
CA ASN A 205 -25.37 -20.97 6.91
C ASN A 205 -24.32 -20.76 5.82
N TYR A 206 -23.09 -20.36 6.17
CA TYR A 206 -22.03 -20.17 5.18
C TYR A 206 -21.72 -21.50 4.48
N ASN A 207 -21.67 -21.44 3.16
CA ASN A 207 -21.27 -22.53 2.29
C ASN A 207 -20.39 -21.95 1.18
N PRO A 208 -19.20 -22.50 0.91
CA PRO A 208 -18.33 -22.08 -0.19
C PRO A 208 -19.04 -21.96 -1.54
N THR A 209 -20.01 -22.84 -1.84
CA THR A 209 -20.74 -22.82 -3.12
C THR A 209 -21.80 -21.72 -3.21
N ALA A 210 -22.01 -20.95 -2.14
CA ALA A 210 -22.97 -19.83 -2.05
C ALA A 210 -22.29 -18.51 -1.64
N ALA A 211 -20.97 -18.39 -1.82
CA ALA A 211 -20.21 -17.22 -1.41
C ALA A 211 -20.65 -15.91 -2.10
N ILE A 212 -21.04 -15.96 -3.38
CA ILE A 212 -21.58 -14.81 -4.14
C ILE A 212 -22.86 -14.26 -3.51
N TRP A 213 -23.72 -15.11 -2.95
CA TRP A 213 -24.93 -14.67 -2.26
C TRP A 213 -24.57 -13.79 -1.05
N TRP A 214 -23.57 -14.23 -0.28
CA TRP A 214 -23.05 -13.46 0.85
C TRP A 214 -22.32 -12.20 0.41
N TYR A 215 -21.60 -12.23 -0.71
CA TYR A 215 -20.92 -11.07 -1.25
C TYR A 215 -21.91 -10.00 -1.75
N THR A 216 -23.01 -10.40 -2.37
CA THR A 216 -24.02 -9.47 -2.92
C THR A 216 -25.06 -9.02 -1.89
N ARG A 217 -25.10 -9.65 -0.71
CA ARG A 217 -25.91 -9.20 0.42
C ARG A 217 -25.28 -7.93 1.02
N GLN A 218 -26.10 -6.94 1.32
CA GLN A 218 -25.66 -5.71 1.99
C GLN A 218 -25.34 -5.99 3.48
N CYS A 219 -24.20 -6.61 3.75
CA CYS A 219 -23.70 -6.93 5.09
C CYS A 219 -22.18 -6.75 5.19
N PHE A 220 -21.62 -7.09 6.36
CA PHE A 220 -20.19 -6.93 6.66
C PHE A 220 -19.24 -7.51 5.60
N THR A 221 -19.58 -8.62 4.95
CA THR A 221 -18.69 -9.32 3.99
C THR A 221 -18.36 -8.43 2.79
N TYR A 222 -19.37 -7.80 2.18
CA TYR A 222 -19.19 -6.86 1.06
C TYR A 222 -18.32 -5.66 1.47
N ASN A 223 -18.65 -5.02 2.60
CA ASN A 223 -17.98 -3.79 3.04
C ASN A 223 -16.53 -4.05 3.43
N MET A 224 -16.29 -5.08 4.26
CA MET A 224 -14.95 -5.45 4.72
C MET A 224 -14.08 -5.84 3.55
N LEU A 225 -14.59 -6.67 2.63
CA LEU A 225 -13.78 -7.16 1.52
C LEU A 225 -13.38 -6.05 0.55
N ASN A 226 -14.34 -5.23 0.12
CA ASN A 226 -14.05 -4.14 -0.81
C ASN A 226 -13.16 -3.07 -0.17
N LYS A 227 -13.33 -2.80 1.14
CA LYS A 227 -12.40 -1.91 1.86
C LYS A 227 -11.00 -2.50 1.86
N ALA A 228 -10.86 -3.77 2.23
CA ALA A 228 -9.57 -4.45 2.35
C ALA A 228 -8.81 -4.48 1.02
N LEU A 229 -9.47 -4.83 -0.09
CA LEU A 229 -8.85 -4.82 -1.41
C LEU A 229 -8.42 -3.41 -1.84
N ARG A 230 -9.22 -2.39 -1.49
CA ARG A 230 -8.92 -1.00 -1.83
C ARG A 230 -7.76 -0.41 -1.02
N THR A 231 -7.70 -0.71 0.28
CA THR A 231 -6.65 -0.22 1.19
C THR A 231 -5.46 -1.16 1.29
N LEU A 232 -5.52 -2.31 0.59
CA LEU A 232 -4.58 -3.42 0.73
C LEU A 232 -4.40 -3.84 2.20
N ASP A 233 -5.48 -3.86 2.99
CA ASP A 233 -5.40 -4.19 4.42
C ASP A 233 -5.08 -5.67 4.62
N GLY A 234 -3.80 -6.00 4.86
CA GLY A 234 -3.33 -7.37 4.89
C GLY A 234 -3.97 -8.20 6.00
N ASP A 235 -4.37 -7.59 7.13
CA ASP A 235 -5.05 -8.34 8.20
C ASP A 235 -6.41 -8.85 7.73
N ILE A 236 -7.21 -7.96 7.14
CA ILE A 236 -8.54 -8.32 6.64
C ILE A 236 -8.42 -9.27 5.46
N ILE A 237 -7.48 -9.02 4.54
CA ILE A 237 -7.37 -9.88 3.36
C ILE A 237 -6.93 -11.29 3.74
N ILE A 238 -6.01 -11.46 4.70
CA ILE A 238 -5.63 -12.80 5.20
C ILE A 238 -6.84 -13.50 5.84
N ARG A 239 -7.57 -12.81 6.72
CA ARG A 239 -8.75 -13.37 7.41
C ARG A 239 -9.88 -13.72 6.44
N MET A 240 -10.08 -12.89 5.42
CA MET A 240 -11.11 -13.08 4.39
C MET A 240 -10.61 -13.89 3.19
N GLY A 241 -9.37 -14.39 3.21
CA GLY A 241 -8.75 -15.09 2.09
C GLY A 241 -9.58 -16.28 1.63
N PHE A 242 -10.12 -17.07 2.57
CA PHE A 242 -10.99 -18.20 2.23
C PHE A 242 -12.25 -17.75 1.49
N PHE A 243 -12.89 -16.67 1.96
CA PHE A 243 -14.11 -16.13 1.37
C PHE A 243 -13.84 -15.56 -0.02
N LEU A 244 -12.70 -14.89 -0.20
CA LEU A 244 -12.20 -14.41 -1.49
C LEU A 244 -12.04 -15.55 -2.50
N CYS A 245 -11.38 -16.63 -2.09
CA CYS A 245 -11.18 -17.83 -2.91
C CYS A 245 -12.51 -18.50 -3.25
N ASP A 246 -13.44 -18.59 -2.31
CA ASP A 246 -14.75 -19.19 -2.53
C ASP A 246 -15.60 -18.36 -3.52
N VAL A 247 -15.60 -17.03 -3.39
CA VAL A 247 -16.26 -16.13 -4.38
C VAL A 247 -15.62 -16.30 -5.76
N HIS A 248 -14.28 -16.32 -5.84
CA HIS A 248 -13.54 -16.52 -7.09
C HIS A 248 -13.93 -17.85 -7.75
N ARG A 249 -13.82 -18.97 -7.01
CA ARG A 249 -14.12 -20.31 -7.52
C ARG A 249 -15.57 -20.46 -7.95
N GLN A 250 -16.51 -19.84 -7.23
CA GLN A 250 -17.91 -19.85 -7.64
C GLN A 250 -18.12 -19.09 -8.96
N ILE A 251 -17.46 -17.94 -9.15
CA ILE A 251 -17.49 -17.20 -10.43
C ILE A 251 -16.91 -18.06 -11.55
N GLU A 252 -15.78 -18.72 -11.33
CA GLU A 252 -15.13 -19.60 -12.32
C GLU A 252 -16.04 -20.78 -12.72
N GLN A 253 -16.63 -21.48 -11.75
CA GLN A 253 -17.57 -22.58 -12.01
C GLN A 253 -18.81 -22.12 -12.79
N LEU A 254 -19.31 -20.91 -12.51
CA LEU A 254 -20.42 -20.33 -13.27
C LEU A 254 -19.97 -19.91 -14.67
N HIS A 255 -18.77 -19.34 -14.79
CA HIS A 255 -18.17 -18.96 -16.06
C HIS A 255 -18.09 -20.17 -17.00
N GLU A 256 -17.52 -21.28 -16.55
CA GLU A 256 -17.42 -22.52 -17.35
C GLU A 256 -18.78 -23.02 -17.86
N LYS A 257 -19.83 -22.92 -17.02
CA LYS A 257 -21.19 -23.32 -17.40
C LYS A 257 -21.83 -22.35 -18.39
N GLN A 258 -21.54 -21.06 -18.28
CA GLN A 258 -22.19 -20.00 -19.04
C GLN A 258 -21.45 -19.63 -20.34
N VAL A 259 -20.13 -19.80 -20.40
CA VAL A 259 -19.28 -19.34 -21.52
C VAL A 259 -19.72 -19.90 -22.86
N SER A 260 -20.17 -21.17 -22.88
CA SER A 260 -20.69 -21.84 -24.06
C SER A 260 -21.92 -21.14 -24.66
N GLY A 261 -22.76 -20.53 -23.81
CA GLY A 261 -23.96 -19.80 -24.22
C GLY A 261 -23.67 -18.47 -24.92
N TYR A 262 -22.46 -17.93 -24.78
CA TYR A 262 -22.04 -16.73 -25.52
C TYR A 262 -21.62 -17.05 -26.96
N HIS A 263 -21.31 -18.32 -27.28
CA HIS A 263 -20.85 -18.75 -28.62
C HIS A 263 -19.69 -17.90 -29.18
N GLY A 264 -18.77 -17.45 -28.33
CA GLY A 264 -17.67 -16.57 -28.71
C GLY A 264 -18.09 -15.14 -29.13
N LYS A 265 -19.36 -14.77 -28.96
CA LYS A 265 -19.84 -13.43 -29.32
C LYS A 265 -19.42 -12.42 -28.26
N ILE A 266 -18.74 -11.38 -28.73
CA ILE A 266 -18.41 -10.19 -27.94
C ILE A 266 -19.71 -9.52 -27.49
N PHE A 267 -19.75 -9.09 -26.23
CA PHE A 267 -20.88 -8.36 -25.66
C PHE A 267 -20.41 -7.15 -24.85
N THR A 268 -21.34 -6.26 -24.52
CA THR A 268 -21.06 -5.03 -23.77
C THR A 268 -21.74 -5.06 -22.42
N VAL A 269 -21.00 -4.64 -21.39
CA VAL A 269 -21.52 -4.37 -20.05
C VAL A 269 -21.16 -2.95 -19.62
N PHE A 270 -21.87 -2.45 -18.62
CA PHE A 270 -21.79 -1.08 -18.18
C PHE A 270 -21.54 -0.99 -16.68
N ARG A 271 -20.78 0.02 -16.27
CA ARG A 271 -20.60 0.39 -14.87
C ARG A 271 -20.58 1.90 -14.73
N GLY A 272 -21.42 2.44 -13.86
CA GLY A 272 -21.37 3.84 -13.50
C GLY A 272 -20.80 4.03 -12.11
N GLN A 273 -19.96 5.04 -11.94
CA GLN A 273 -19.48 5.50 -10.64
C GLN A 273 -18.92 6.92 -10.72
N GLY A 274 -18.72 7.54 -9.55
CA GLY A 274 -17.88 8.72 -9.43
C GLY A 274 -16.41 8.40 -9.63
N LEU A 275 -15.68 9.35 -10.24
CA LEU A 275 -14.23 9.33 -10.33
C LEU A 275 -13.68 10.72 -10.01
N PRO A 276 -12.64 10.86 -9.17
CA PRO A 276 -12.01 12.15 -8.92
C PRO A 276 -11.57 12.80 -10.23
N LYS A 277 -11.80 14.11 -10.37
CA LYS A 277 -11.47 14.86 -11.61
C LYS A 277 -9.99 14.71 -12.01
N ARG A 278 -9.08 14.51 -11.06
CA ARG A 278 -7.66 14.23 -11.31
C ARG A 278 -7.43 12.88 -12.01
N ASP A 279 -8.17 11.85 -11.57
CA ASP A 279 -8.00 10.47 -12.06
C ASP A 279 -8.66 10.34 -13.43
N LEU A 280 -9.78 11.05 -13.66
CA LEU A 280 -10.37 11.20 -15.00
C LEU A 280 -9.39 11.85 -15.99
N LYS A 281 -8.68 12.91 -15.58
CA LYS A 281 -7.65 13.53 -16.44
C LYS A 281 -6.51 12.57 -16.75
N LYS A 282 -6.11 11.72 -15.78
CA LYS A 282 -5.11 10.67 -16.01
C LYS A 282 -5.64 9.63 -17.00
N LEU A 283 -6.87 9.17 -16.82
CA LEU A 283 -7.55 8.21 -17.67
C LEU A 283 -7.61 8.70 -19.12
N ALA A 284 -8.05 9.93 -19.35
CA ALA A 284 -8.17 10.54 -20.67
C ALA A 284 -6.83 10.65 -21.42
N LYS A 285 -5.71 10.80 -20.69
CA LYS A 285 -4.36 10.84 -21.27
C LYS A 285 -3.75 9.45 -21.49
N SER A 286 -4.36 8.41 -20.96
CA SER A 286 -3.81 7.04 -20.93
C SER A 286 -4.46 6.12 -21.96
N LYS A 287 -4.98 6.66 -23.07
CA LYS A 287 -5.54 5.87 -24.17
C LYS A 287 -4.53 4.83 -24.66
N GLY A 288 -4.98 3.60 -24.82
CA GLY A 288 -4.14 2.43 -25.13
C GLY A 288 -3.44 1.81 -23.93
N GLY A 289 -3.43 2.47 -22.77
CA GLY A 289 -2.89 1.95 -21.51
C GLY A 289 -3.82 0.95 -20.81
N LEU A 290 -3.52 0.65 -19.55
CA LEU A 290 -4.24 -0.32 -18.73
C LEU A 290 -5.01 0.37 -17.60
N VAL A 291 -6.16 -0.19 -17.26
CA VAL A 291 -6.94 0.19 -16.10
C VAL A 291 -7.40 -1.05 -15.35
N SER A 292 -7.31 -1.03 -14.02
CA SER A 292 -7.84 -2.08 -13.16
C SER A 292 -8.76 -1.53 -12.08
N PHE A 293 -9.70 -2.36 -11.68
CA PHE A 293 -10.62 -2.10 -10.58
C PHE A 293 -10.14 -2.92 -9.37
N ASN A 294 -9.84 -2.25 -8.27
CA ASN A 294 -9.30 -2.89 -7.06
C ASN A 294 -10.41 -3.55 -6.21
N ASN A 295 -11.29 -4.35 -6.83
CA ASN A 295 -12.38 -5.08 -6.21
C ASN A 295 -12.90 -6.22 -7.11
N PHE A 296 -13.92 -6.96 -6.66
CA PHE A 296 -14.76 -7.74 -7.57
C PHE A 296 -15.61 -6.76 -8.37
N LEU A 297 -15.43 -6.77 -9.69
CA LEU A 297 -16.05 -5.80 -10.55
C LEU A 297 -17.48 -6.25 -10.88
N SER A 298 -18.46 -5.54 -10.31
CA SER A 298 -19.88 -5.68 -10.63
C SER A 298 -20.26 -4.74 -11.78
N THR A 299 -21.01 -5.28 -12.75
CA THR A 299 -21.46 -4.58 -13.96
C THR A 299 -22.87 -4.98 -14.35
N SER A 300 -23.51 -4.18 -15.20
CA SER A 300 -24.87 -4.41 -15.70
C SER A 300 -24.89 -4.53 -17.22
N LYS A 301 -25.77 -5.37 -17.78
CA LYS A 301 -26.09 -5.34 -19.22
C LYS A 301 -26.95 -4.14 -19.62
N VAL A 302 -27.57 -3.45 -18.67
CA VAL A 302 -28.51 -2.36 -18.89
C VAL A 302 -27.82 -1.01 -18.68
N ARG A 303 -27.48 -0.35 -19.79
CA ARG A 303 -26.80 0.97 -19.79
C ARG A 303 -27.44 2.00 -18.86
N ASN A 304 -28.77 2.08 -18.85
CA ASN A 304 -29.50 3.10 -18.07
C ASN A 304 -29.38 2.91 -16.56
N VAL A 305 -29.24 1.66 -16.09
CA VAL A 305 -29.03 1.38 -14.65
C VAL A 305 -27.67 1.91 -14.23
N SER A 306 -26.62 1.57 -15.00
CA SER A 306 -25.27 2.10 -14.77
C SER A 306 -25.19 3.60 -14.90
N LEU A 307 -25.89 4.20 -15.88
CA LEU A 307 -25.92 5.66 -16.04
C LEU A 307 -26.52 6.37 -14.83
N GLY A 308 -27.46 5.74 -14.12
CA GLY A 308 -27.98 6.24 -12.85
C GLY A 308 -26.87 6.43 -11.82
N PHE A 309 -26.08 5.38 -11.58
CA PHE A 309 -24.94 5.45 -10.64
C PHE A 309 -23.89 6.49 -11.04
N ALA A 310 -23.64 6.68 -12.34
CA ALA A 310 -22.72 7.73 -12.80
C ALA A 310 -23.27 9.14 -12.54
N LYS A 311 -24.59 9.33 -12.62
CA LYS A 311 -25.25 10.62 -12.35
C LYS A 311 -25.32 10.94 -10.86
N ASP A 312 -25.51 9.93 -10.01
CA ASP A 312 -25.54 10.11 -8.55
C ASP A 312 -24.24 10.77 -8.04
N ALA A 313 -23.10 10.46 -8.66
CA ALA A 313 -21.81 11.06 -8.33
C ALA A 313 -21.70 12.56 -8.63
N LEU A 314 -22.59 13.13 -9.44
CA LEU A 314 -22.63 14.56 -9.76
C LEU A 314 -23.06 15.41 -8.55
N GLU A 315 -23.64 14.79 -7.51
CA GLU A 315 -23.95 15.46 -6.24
C GLU A 315 -22.69 15.89 -5.47
N THR A 316 -21.52 15.32 -5.79
CA THR A 316 -20.24 15.62 -5.14
C THR A 316 -19.37 16.53 -6.02
N ALA A 317 -19.03 17.71 -5.51
CA ALA A 317 -18.34 18.76 -6.29
C ALA A 317 -16.97 18.35 -6.88
N ASP A 318 -16.25 17.43 -6.24
CA ASP A 318 -14.90 17.00 -6.65
C ASP A 318 -14.88 15.77 -7.56
N LEU A 319 -16.04 15.14 -7.78
CA LEU A 319 -16.18 13.97 -8.64
C LEU A 319 -16.69 14.35 -10.03
N ALA A 320 -16.37 13.50 -10.99
CA ALA A 320 -17.02 13.45 -12.28
C ALA A 320 -17.80 12.13 -12.35
N GLY A 321 -18.99 12.16 -12.95
CA GLY A 321 -19.72 10.95 -13.26
C GLY A 321 -19.07 10.23 -14.42
N VAL A 322 -18.77 8.94 -14.27
CA VAL A 322 -18.16 8.14 -15.33
C VAL A 322 -18.98 6.89 -15.59
N LEU A 323 -19.45 6.74 -16.83
CA LEU A 323 -20.02 5.53 -17.38
C LEU A 323 -18.93 4.76 -18.13
N PHE A 324 -18.44 3.67 -17.54
CA PHE A 324 -17.58 2.73 -18.21
C PHE A 324 -18.42 1.82 -19.11
N GLN A 325 -18.12 1.82 -20.40
CA GLN A 325 -18.66 0.91 -21.40
C GLN A 325 -17.60 -0.16 -21.69
N MET A 326 -17.82 -1.38 -21.25
CA MET A 326 -16.84 -2.46 -21.26
C MET A 326 -17.19 -3.49 -22.32
N THR A 327 -16.27 -3.69 -23.26
CA THR A 327 -16.36 -4.71 -24.30
C THR A 327 -15.73 -5.99 -23.81
N ILE A 328 -16.53 -7.06 -23.73
CA ILE A 328 -16.14 -8.35 -23.17
C ILE A 328 -16.03 -9.37 -24.29
N ASP A 329 -14.82 -9.91 -24.44
CA ASP A 329 -14.58 -11.09 -25.25
C ASP A 329 -14.63 -12.33 -24.34
N PRO A 330 -15.65 -13.20 -24.46
CA PRO A 330 -15.81 -14.35 -23.59
C PRO A 330 -14.72 -15.42 -23.79
N THR A 331 -13.86 -15.31 -24.82
CA THR A 331 -12.78 -16.26 -25.08
C THR A 331 -11.52 -16.00 -24.22
N VAL A 332 -11.46 -14.85 -23.53
CA VAL A 332 -10.37 -14.51 -22.60
C VAL A 332 -10.51 -15.33 -21.31
N SER A 333 -9.81 -16.46 -21.23
CA SER A 333 -9.95 -17.41 -20.12
C SER A 333 -9.30 -16.96 -18.81
N SER A 334 -8.35 -16.02 -18.85
CA SER A 334 -7.62 -15.57 -17.65
C SER A 334 -8.46 -14.77 -16.65
N THR A 335 -9.63 -14.30 -17.08
CA THR A 335 -10.46 -13.39 -16.30
C THR A 335 -11.91 -13.90 -16.23
N PRO A 336 -12.19 -14.84 -15.31
CA PRO A 336 -13.51 -15.42 -15.21
C PRO A 336 -14.55 -14.38 -14.78
N PHE A 337 -15.73 -14.48 -15.37
CA PHE A 337 -16.90 -13.67 -15.07
C PHE A 337 -18.16 -14.51 -15.17
N ALA A 338 -19.20 -14.13 -14.43
CA ALA A 338 -20.47 -14.83 -14.45
C ALA A 338 -21.64 -13.86 -14.42
N SER A 339 -22.72 -14.22 -15.11
CA SER A 339 -24.05 -13.72 -14.80
C SER A 339 -24.51 -14.33 -13.49
N ILE A 340 -24.79 -13.48 -12.49
CA ILE A 340 -25.05 -13.94 -11.12
C ILE A 340 -26.51 -13.82 -10.71
N ARG A 341 -27.42 -13.47 -11.62
CA ARG A 341 -28.85 -13.22 -11.33
C ARG A 341 -29.52 -14.33 -10.51
N GLU A 342 -29.16 -15.58 -10.74
CA GLU A 342 -29.77 -16.75 -10.09
C GLU A 342 -29.16 -17.08 -8.72
N VAL A 343 -27.96 -16.56 -8.43
CA VAL A 343 -27.19 -16.87 -7.21
C VAL A 343 -26.95 -15.66 -6.32
N SER A 344 -27.23 -14.45 -6.82
CA SER A 344 -27.11 -13.20 -6.07
C SER A 344 -28.24 -13.03 -5.05
N TYR A 345 -27.99 -12.18 -4.07
CA TYR A 345 -29.01 -11.73 -3.12
C TYR A 345 -30.11 -10.89 -3.82
N PHE A 346 -29.71 -10.08 -4.82
CA PHE A 346 -30.61 -9.25 -5.61
C PHE A 346 -30.84 -9.85 -7.00
N GLN A 347 -32.05 -10.39 -7.24
CA GLN A 347 -32.39 -11.10 -8.49
C GLN A 347 -33.05 -10.22 -9.57
N ALA A 348 -33.17 -8.91 -9.30
CA ALA A 348 -33.95 -7.97 -10.12
C ALA A 348 -33.26 -7.58 -11.43
N GLU A 349 -31.94 -7.72 -11.52
CA GLU A 349 -31.13 -7.32 -12.66
C GLU A 349 -30.19 -8.45 -13.08
N GLU A 350 -29.88 -8.52 -14.37
CA GLU A 350 -28.82 -9.40 -14.87
C GLU A 350 -27.45 -8.76 -14.65
N GLU A 351 -26.93 -8.95 -13.44
CA GLU A 351 -25.60 -8.51 -13.02
C GLU A 351 -24.52 -9.46 -13.56
N ILE A 352 -23.48 -8.89 -14.19
CA ILE A 352 -22.26 -9.62 -14.55
C ILE A 352 -21.18 -9.25 -13.54
N LEU A 353 -20.75 -10.26 -12.77
CA LEU A 353 -19.71 -10.15 -11.77
C LEU A 353 -18.41 -10.75 -12.30
N PHE A 354 -17.35 -9.96 -12.30
CA PHE A 354 -16.01 -10.40 -12.66
C PHE A 354 -15.24 -10.80 -11.40
N SER A 355 -14.35 -11.77 -11.58
CA SER A 355 -13.44 -12.19 -10.54
C SER A 355 -12.44 -11.10 -10.16
N MET A 356 -11.77 -11.29 -9.01
CA MET A 356 -10.83 -10.30 -8.48
C MET A 356 -9.72 -9.96 -9.49
N HIS A 357 -9.32 -8.68 -9.49
CA HIS A 357 -8.35 -8.11 -10.42
C HIS A 357 -8.73 -8.34 -11.90
N THR A 358 -9.59 -7.46 -12.41
CA THR A 358 -9.96 -7.40 -13.83
C THR A 358 -9.26 -6.20 -14.47
N VAL A 359 -8.53 -6.43 -15.56
CA VAL A 359 -7.78 -5.41 -16.28
C VAL A 359 -8.44 -5.14 -17.63
N PHE A 360 -8.48 -3.86 -18.01
CA PHE A 360 -8.99 -3.42 -19.30
C PHE A 360 -7.97 -2.53 -20.01
N ARG A 361 -7.99 -2.57 -21.34
CA ARG A 361 -7.37 -1.58 -22.20
C ARG A 361 -8.26 -0.35 -22.29
N ILE A 362 -7.66 0.83 -22.09
CA ILE A 362 -8.37 2.11 -22.13
C ILE A 362 -8.58 2.53 -23.58
N GLY A 363 -9.84 2.71 -23.97
CA GLY A 363 -10.27 3.23 -25.27
C GLY A 363 -10.50 4.74 -25.25
N ASP A 364 -11.57 5.18 -25.91
CA ASP A 364 -11.94 6.59 -25.99
C ASP A 364 -12.62 7.09 -24.71
N VAL A 365 -12.30 8.33 -24.32
CA VAL A 365 -12.95 9.04 -23.21
C VAL A 365 -13.71 10.22 -23.79
N ARG A 366 -15.03 10.24 -23.61
CA ARG A 366 -15.94 11.21 -24.24
C ARG A 366 -16.84 11.85 -23.19
N GLN A 367 -16.97 13.16 -23.22
CA GLN A 367 -17.97 13.84 -22.40
C GLN A 367 -19.35 13.67 -23.05
N ILE A 368 -20.32 13.14 -22.31
CA ILE A 368 -21.67 12.82 -22.82
C ILE A 368 -22.74 13.82 -22.37
N ASP A 369 -22.43 14.69 -21.41
CA ASP A 369 -23.25 15.81 -21.00
C ASP A 369 -22.44 17.10 -21.14
N LYS A 370 -22.99 18.11 -21.84
CA LYS A 370 -22.28 19.39 -22.07
C LYS A 370 -22.26 20.28 -20.83
N GLU A 371 -23.24 20.15 -19.95
CA GLU A 371 -23.43 21.02 -18.79
C GLU A 371 -22.84 20.41 -17.52
N ASN A 372 -22.85 19.08 -17.43
CA ASN A 372 -22.35 18.35 -16.27
C ASN A 372 -21.05 17.60 -16.57
N PRO A 373 -20.16 17.38 -15.57
CA PRO A 373 -18.96 16.57 -15.72
C PRO A 373 -19.30 15.07 -15.79
N LEU A 374 -20.04 14.65 -16.82
CA LEU A 374 -20.46 13.27 -17.08
C LEU A 374 -19.78 12.73 -18.33
N TYR A 375 -19.07 11.63 -18.19
CA TYR A 375 -18.20 11.05 -19.21
C TYR A 375 -18.55 9.59 -19.48
N GLU A 376 -18.34 9.15 -20.72
CA GLU A 376 -18.35 7.76 -21.14
C GLU A 376 -16.93 7.34 -21.50
N VAL A 377 -16.51 6.18 -21.02
CA VAL A 377 -15.17 5.62 -21.22
C VAL A 377 -15.30 4.24 -21.83
N ASP A 378 -14.74 4.05 -23.02
CA ASP A 378 -14.66 2.74 -23.65
C ASP A 378 -13.52 1.93 -23.03
N LEU A 379 -13.82 0.70 -22.62
CA LEU A 379 -12.87 -0.24 -22.08
C LEU A 379 -12.98 -1.56 -22.84
N LYS A 380 -11.84 -2.24 -23.06
CA LYS A 380 -11.81 -3.58 -23.65
C LYS A 380 -11.13 -4.54 -22.69
N LEU A 381 -11.80 -5.65 -22.35
CA LEU A 381 -11.22 -6.67 -21.48
C LEU A 381 -9.91 -7.19 -22.08
N THR A 382 -8.87 -7.32 -21.26
CA THR A 382 -7.58 -7.91 -21.66
C THR A 382 -7.30 -9.16 -20.84
N SER A 383 -6.31 -9.96 -21.28
CA SER A 383 -5.88 -11.17 -20.61
C SER A 383 -4.68 -10.95 -19.68
N ASP A 384 -4.43 -11.90 -18.78
CA ASP A 384 -3.24 -11.90 -17.92
C ASP A 384 -1.93 -12.03 -18.76
N ASP A 385 -2.04 -12.56 -19.98
CA ASP A 385 -0.96 -12.66 -20.98
C ASP A 385 -0.68 -11.36 -21.76
N ASP A 386 -1.40 -10.28 -21.47
CA ASP A 386 -1.13 -8.96 -22.06
C ASP A 386 0.35 -8.59 -21.84
N GLU A 387 1.07 -8.29 -22.93
CA GLU A 387 2.52 -8.09 -22.90
C GLU A 387 2.93 -7.01 -21.89
N GLN A 388 2.17 -5.90 -21.86
CA GLN A 388 2.40 -4.81 -20.93
C GLN A 388 2.15 -5.28 -19.49
N LEU A 389 1.05 -5.99 -19.23
CA LEU A 389 0.75 -6.50 -17.90
C LEU A 389 1.81 -7.52 -17.41
N ARG A 390 2.29 -8.39 -18.30
CA ARG A 390 3.30 -9.40 -18.00
C ARG A 390 4.65 -8.77 -17.64
N GLU A 391 5.09 -7.79 -18.42
CA GLU A 391 6.32 -7.05 -18.13
C GLU A 391 6.24 -6.34 -16.79
N LEU A 392 5.09 -5.71 -16.50
CA LEU A 392 4.84 -5.02 -15.24
C LEU A 392 4.90 -5.96 -14.02
N THR A 393 4.31 -7.16 -14.14
CA THR A 393 4.15 -8.12 -13.03
C THR A 393 5.38 -8.99 -12.81
N ALA A 394 6.23 -9.20 -13.82
CA ALA A 394 7.33 -10.17 -13.79
C ALA A 394 8.28 -9.95 -12.61
N ARG A 395 8.70 -8.71 -12.38
CA ARG A 395 9.61 -8.36 -11.28
C ARG A 395 9.01 -8.68 -9.91
N ILE A 396 7.74 -8.33 -9.69
CA ILE A 396 7.10 -8.58 -8.40
C ILE A 396 6.91 -10.09 -8.19
N ARG A 397 6.58 -10.86 -9.24
CA ARG A 397 6.53 -12.34 -9.16
C ARG A 397 7.86 -12.94 -8.73
N GLU A 398 8.96 -12.42 -9.25
CA GLU A 398 10.31 -12.85 -8.85
C GLU A 398 10.58 -12.50 -7.37
N GLU A 399 10.27 -11.27 -6.97
CA GLU A 399 10.47 -10.78 -5.59
C GLU A 399 9.63 -11.57 -4.57
N VAL A 400 8.38 -11.88 -4.91
CA VAL A 400 7.44 -12.65 -4.05
C VAL A 400 7.43 -14.15 -4.36
N SER A 401 8.46 -14.69 -5.02
CA SER A 401 8.58 -16.13 -5.27
C SER A 401 8.70 -16.93 -3.97
N GLY A 402 8.17 -18.16 -3.94
CA GLY A 402 8.18 -18.99 -2.74
C GLY A 402 7.56 -20.37 -2.96
N SER A 403 7.77 -21.28 -2.01
CA SER A 403 7.32 -22.67 -2.07
C SER A 403 5.80 -22.85 -1.89
N THR A 404 5.15 -21.98 -1.11
CA THR A 404 3.70 -22.02 -0.85
C THR A 404 3.09 -20.62 -0.91
N GLY A 405 1.77 -20.54 -1.10
CA GLY A 405 1.04 -19.27 -1.08
C GLY A 405 1.27 -18.46 0.20
N TRP A 406 1.34 -19.11 1.37
CA TRP A 406 1.59 -18.41 2.65
C TRP A 406 2.98 -17.76 2.73
N TYR A 407 4.03 -18.42 2.23
CA TYR A 407 5.38 -17.82 2.19
C TYR A 407 5.47 -16.63 1.24
N ARG A 408 4.79 -16.74 0.09
CA ARG A 408 4.67 -15.67 -0.90
C ARG A 408 3.89 -14.49 -0.33
N MET A 409 2.82 -14.76 0.42
CA MET A 409 2.04 -13.75 1.14
C MET A 409 2.91 -12.98 2.14
N GLY A 410 3.72 -13.68 2.94
CA GLY A 410 4.65 -13.03 3.86
C GLY A 410 5.60 -12.06 3.15
N LYS A 411 6.20 -12.48 2.02
CA LYS A 411 7.06 -11.61 1.21
C LYS A 411 6.31 -10.42 0.64
N LEU A 412 5.09 -10.63 0.12
CA LEU A 412 4.25 -9.57 -0.40
C LEU A 412 3.94 -8.53 0.70
N LEU A 413 3.62 -8.97 1.91
CA LEU A 413 3.38 -8.09 3.06
C LEU A 413 4.62 -7.24 3.40
N LEU A 414 5.83 -7.81 3.31
CA LEU A 414 7.08 -7.04 3.48
C LEU A 414 7.22 -5.98 2.39
N GLN A 415 6.95 -6.32 1.12
CA GLN A 415 7.07 -5.39 -0.01
C GLN A 415 6.07 -4.23 0.05
N ILE A 416 4.87 -4.47 0.60
CA ILE A 416 3.87 -3.40 0.82
C ILE A 416 4.06 -2.67 2.15
N GLY A 417 5.13 -2.96 2.91
CA GLY A 417 5.47 -2.28 4.16
C GLY A 417 4.66 -2.72 5.38
N GLN A 418 3.94 -3.84 5.30
CA GLN A 418 3.16 -4.41 6.41
C GLN A 418 4.01 -5.35 7.29
N PHE A 419 5.11 -4.82 7.82
CA PHE A 419 6.09 -5.60 8.59
C PHE A 419 5.47 -6.33 9.78
N ASN A 420 4.63 -5.68 10.59
CA ASN A 420 4.01 -6.34 11.75
C ASN A 420 3.15 -7.55 11.35
N LYS A 421 2.43 -7.46 10.23
CA LYS A 421 1.58 -8.56 9.73
C LYS A 421 2.41 -9.68 9.13
N ALA A 422 3.47 -9.34 8.41
CA ALA A 422 4.44 -10.32 7.96
C ALA A 422 5.09 -11.06 9.13
N GLU A 423 5.42 -10.37 10.23
CA GLU A 423 5.95 -10.98 11.46
C GLU A 423 4.95 -11.95 12.09
N GLU A 424 3.70 -11.51 12.32
CA GLU A 424 2.63 -12.35 12.86
C GLU A 424 2.44 -13.61 12.00
N LEU A 425 2.40 -13.45 10.67
CA LEU A 425 2.25 -14.56 9.74
C LEU A 425 3.44 -15.53 9.81
N TYR A 426 4.69 -15.04 9.74
CA TYR A 426 5.86 -15.89 9.81
C TYR A 426 5.99 -16.60 11.17
N MET A 427 5.60 -15.97 12.28
CA MET A 427 5.56 -16.62 13.58
C MET A 427 4.51 -17.74 13.64
N ALA A 428 3.34 -17.55 13.03
CA ALA A 428 2.32 -18.59 12.93
C ALA A 428 2.80 -19.77 12.07
N LEU A 429 3.42 -19.49 10.91
CA LEU A 429 4.02 -20.51 10.05
C LEU A 429 5.13 -21.27 10.78
N LEU A 430 5.93 -20.59 11.61
CA LEU A 430 7.00 -21.23 12.39
C LEU A 430 6.45 -22.27 13.37
N GLN A 431 5.28 -22.01 13.98
CA GLN A 431 4.63 -22.94 14.90
C GLN A 431 4.09 -24.19 14.18
N GLN A 432 3.72 -24.05 12.91
CA GLN A 432 3.14 -25.12 12.09
C GLN A 432 4.19 -25.85 11.25
N ALA A 433 5.39 -25.30 11.09
CA ALA A 433 6.45 -25.84 10.25
C ALA A 433 6.89 -27.24 10.72
N SER A 434 6.62 -28.25 9.90
CA SER A 434 6.96 -29.64 10.17
C SER A 434 8.41 -29.95 9.81
N ASP A 435 8.93 -29.38 8.73
CA ASP A 435 10.28 -29.62 8.24
C ASP A 435 11.29 -28.52 8.60
N ASP A 436 12.57 -28.89 8.56
CA ASP A 436 13.70 -28.02 8.90
C ASP A 436 13.99 -26.97 7.82
N SER A 437 13.69 -27.25 6.55
CA SER A 437 13.92 -26.31 5.45
C SER A 437 13.01 -25.08 5.61
N ASP A 438 11.75 -25.32 5.89
CA ASP A 438 10.72 -24.33 6.16
C ASP A 438 11.06 -23.52 7.40
N ARG A 439 11.43 -24.18 8.52
CA ARG A 439 11.91 -23.47 9.73
C ARG A 439 13.10 -22.57 9.42
N ALA A 440 14.08 -23.06 8.66
CA ALA A 440 15.26 -22.28 8.31
C ALA A 440 14.91 -21.07 7.42
N TYR A 441 13.97 -21.23 6.48
CA TYR A 441 13.47 -20.14 5.65
C TYR A 441 12.74 -19.08 6.50
N ILE A 442 11.82 -19.50 7.36
CA ILE A 442 11.05 -18.61 8.22
C ILE A 442 11.96 -17.81 9.15
N TYR A 443 12.93 -18.47 9.79
CA TYR A 443 13.93 -17.78 10.60
C TYR A 443 14.75 -16.78 9.79
N HIS A 444 15.08 -17.07 8.54
CA HIS A 444 15.77 -16.11 7.69
C HIS A 444 14.90 -14.86 7.43
N GLN A 445 13.61 -15.03 7.13
CA GLN A 445 12.69 -13.91 6.90
C GLN A 445 12.45 -13.08 8.16
N LEU A 446 12.28 -13.72 9.33
CA LEU A 446 12.19 -13.04 10.62
C LEU A 446 13.48 -12.28 10.94
N GLY A 447 14.64 -12.84 10.64
CA GLY A 447 15.94 -12.17 10.78
C GLY A 447 16.02 -10.90 9.93
N TRP A 448 15.57 -10.96 8.68
CA TRP A 448 15.50 -9.81 7.78
C TRP A 448 14.58 -8.72 8.32
N LEU A 449 13.37 -9.11 8.71
CA LEU A 449 12.37 -8.21 9.27
C LEU A 449 12.89 -7.49 10.52
N LYS A 450 13.52 -8.21 11.44
CA LYS A 450 14.10 -7.62 12.66
C LYS A 450 15.27 -6.70 12.35
N SER A 451 16.07 -7.02 11.33
CA SER A 451 17.16 -6.15 10.88
C SER A 451 16.62 -4.83 10.34
N ASP A 452 15.56 -4.87 9.53
CA ASP A 452 14.91 -3.66 8.98
C ASP A 452 14.30 -2.78 10.09
N GLN A 453 13.71 -3.40 11.12
CA GLN A 453 13.22 -2.71 12.33
C GLN A 453 14.35 -2.17 13.23
N GLY A 454 15.63 -2.40 12.91
CA GLY A 454 16.78 -2.03 13.74
C GLY A 454 16.96 -2.87 15.00
N GLN A 455 16.23 -3.98 15.13
CA GLN A 455 16.30 -4.94 16.25
C GLN A 455 17.43 -5.96 16.01
N TYR A 456 18.66 -5.46 15.89
CA TYR A 456 19.80 -6.26 15.42
C TYR A 456 20.11 -7.50 16.27
N LYS A 457 19.92 -7.45 17.59
CA LYS A 457 20.14 -8.62 18.46
C LYS A 457 19.17 -9.77 18.16
N GLU A 458 17.90 -9.45 17.93
CA GLU A 458 16.88 -10.43 17.57
C GLU A 458 17.12 -10.95 16.15
N ALA A 459 17.48 -10.05 15.22
CA ALA A 459 17.85 -10.39 13.86
C ALA A 459 19.00 -11.42 13.82
N ALA A 460 20.08 -11.18 14.58
CA ALA A 460 21.21 -12.11 14.68
C ALA A 460 20.74 -13.47 15.20
N SER A 461 19.92 -13.51 16.26
CA SER A 461 19.40 -14.77 16.81
C SER A 461 18.60 -15.57 15.78
N PHE A 462 17.74 -14.92 15.00
CA PHE A 462 16.98 -15.61 13.96
C PHE A 462 17.85 -16.09 12.81
N TYR A 463 18.77 -15.26 12.31
CA TYR A 463 19.67 -15.70 11.26
C TYR A 463 20.61 -16.83 11.70
N GLU A 464 21.09 -16.82 12.95
CA GLU A 464 21.91 -17.91 13.50
C GLU A 464 21.12 -19.21 13.62
N LYS A 465 19.85 -19.17 14.04
CA LYS A 465 18.97 -20.36 14.03
C LYS A 465 18.75 -20.89 12.61
N SER A 466 18.51 -20.01 11.64
CA SER A 466 18.41 -20.38 10.22
C SER A 466 19.70 -21.06 9.73
N LEU A 467 20.86 -20.48 10.07
CA LEU A 467 22.16 -21.01 9.69
C LEU A 467 22.43 -22.38 10.33
N GLU A 468 22.12 -22.56 11.61
CA GLU A 468 22.30 -23.81 12.33
C GLU A 468 21.55 -24.96 11.64
N ILE A 469 20.30 -24.73 11.26
CA ILE A 469 19.49 -25.72 10.57
C ILE A 469 20.07 -26.03 9.18
N LYS A 470 20.39 -24.99 8.39
CA LYS A 470 20.97 -25.18 7.06
C LYS A 470 22.30 -25.96 7.10
N ARG A 471 23.14 -25.73 8.11
CA ARG A 471 24.43 -26.44 8.28
C ARG A 471 24.27 -27.92 8.65
N LYS A 472 23.12 -28.34 9.18
CA LYS A 472 22.83 -29.75 9.46
C LYS A 472 22.50 -30.53 8.19
N THR A 473 21.96 -29.87 7.18
CA THR A 473 21.43 -30.51 5.97
C THR A 473 22.27 -30.24 4.71
N LEU A 474 23.10 -29.21 4.72
CA LEU A 474 23.90 -28.78 3.56
C LEU A 474 25.41 -28.89 3.84
N PRO A 475 26.23 -29.17 2.80
CA PRO A 475 27.69 -29.05 2.87
C PRO A 475 28.15 -27.66 3.32
N GLU A 476 29.33 -27.57 3.94
CA GLU A 476 29.85 -26.31 4.49
C GLU A 476 30.08 -25.22 3.43
N ASP A 477 30.36 -25.62 2.19
CA ASP A 477 30.59 -24.75 1.04
C ASP A 477 29.35 -24.57 0.15
N HIS A 478 28.16 -24.99 0.63
CA HIS A 478 26.95 -24.90 -0.17
C HIS A 478 26.56 -23.43 -0.45
N PRO A 479 26.32 -23.04 -1.73
CA PRO A 479 26.08 -21.65 -2.11
C PRO A 479 24.93 -20.94 -1.36
N SER A 480 23.89 -21.68 -0.95
CA SER A 480 22.74 -21.12 -0.22
C SER A 480 23.03 -20.70 1.23
N LEU A 481 24.21 -21.01 1.76
CA LEU A 481 24.68 -20.54 3.07
C LEU A 481 25.23 -19.11 2.98
N ALA A 482 25.81 -18.72 1.84
CA ALA A 482 26.47 -17.42 1.68
C ALA A 482 25.57 -16.20 1.99
N PRO A 483 24.28 -16.16 1.59
CA PRO A 483 23.38 -15.07 1.95
C PRO A 483 23.14 -15.00 3.46
N THR A 484 22.93 -16.13 4.14
CA THR A 484 22.73 -16.15 5.59
C THR A 484 23.98 -15.65 6.32
N TYR A 485 25.18 -16.10 5.92
CA TYR A 485 26.45 -15.58 6.46
C TYR A 485 26.57 -14.06 6.27
N SER A 486 26.30 -13.56 5.05
CA SER A 486 26.37 -12.13 4.75
C SER A 486 25.41 -11.31 5.62
N ASN A 487 24.18 -11.77 5.82
CA ASN A 487 23.20 -11.05 6.62
C ASN A 487 23.57 -11.03 8.11
N ILE A 488 24.12 -12.13 8.64
CA ILE A 488 24.66 -12.14 10.01
C ILE A 488 25.82 -11.14 10.14
N GLY A 489 26.73 -11.12 9.16
CA GLY A 489 27.83 -10.16 9.11
C GLY A 489 27.35 -8.71 9.11
N GLN A 490 26.31 -8.40 8.34
CA GLN A 490 25.69 -7.08 8.30
C GLN A 490 25.11 -6.67 9.65
N VAL A 491 24.37 -7.58 10.30
CA VAL A 491 23.76 -7.32 11.61
C VAL A 491 24.84 -7.05 12.66
N TYR A 492 25.92 -7.84 12.69
CA TYR A 492 27.03 -7.59 13.61
C TYR A 492 27.79 -6.30 13.31
N ASN A 493 27.94 -5.93 12.04
CA ASN A 493 28.50 -4.62 11.65
C ASN A 493 27.66 -3.46 12.21
N HIS A 494 26.33 -3.54 12.10
CA HIS A 494 25.43 -2.54 12.68
C HIS A 494 25.48 -2.49 14.22
N MET A 495 25.78 -3.61 14.87
CA MET A 495 25.99 -3.68 16.31
C MET A 495 27.37 -3.15 16.76
N GLY A 496 28.28 -2.89 15.82
CA GLY A 496 29.67 -2.52 16.11
C GLY A 496 30.58 -3.68 16.50
N ASP A 497 30.12 -4.93 16.38
CA ASP A 497 30.96 -6.12 16.57
C ASP A 497 31.67 -6.46 15.25
N TYR A 498 32.66 -5.64 14.92
CA TYR A 498 33.37 -5.72 13.65
C TYR A 498 34.15 -7.02 13.49
N SER A 499 34.63 -7.62 14.59
CA SER A 499 35.33 -8.91 14.52
C SER A 499 34.40 -10.02 14.04
N LYS A 500 33.19 -10.13 14.60
CA LYS A 500 32.21 -11.10 14.10
C LYS A 500 31.75 -10.75 12.70
N ALA A 501 31.52 -9.46 12.41
CA ALA A 501 31.11 -9.05 11.07
C ALA A 501 32.09 -9.54 10.00
N LEU A 502 33.40 -9.36 10.22
CA LEU A 502 34.45 -9.88 9.34
C LEU A 502 34.41 -11.41 9.23
N GLU A 503 34.35 -12.14 10.35
CA GLU A 503 34.29 -13.61 10.33
C GLU A 503 33.14 -14.14 9.44
N PHE A 504 31.94 -13.57 9.59
CA PHE A 504 30.77 -13.99 8.81
C PHE A 504 30.87 -13.55 7.34
N TYR A 505 31.35 -12.34 7.06
CA TYR A 505 31.54 -11.89 5.67
C TYR A 505 32.63 -12.66 4.93
N GLU A 506 33.72 -13.02 5.60
CA GLU A 506 34.79 -13.84 5.01
C GLU A 506 34.29 -15.25 4.69
N LYS A 507 33.49 -15.87 5.57
CA LYS A 507 32.82 -17.15 5.27
C LYS A 507 31.90 -17.04 4.06
N SER A 508 31.07 -16.00 3.99
CA SER A 508 30.21 -15.73 2.82
C SER A 508 31.03 -15.56 1.54
N HIS A 509 32.12 -14.79 1.61
CA HIS A 509 33.02 -14.54 0.48
C HIS A 509 33.67 -15.83 0.00
N LYS A 510 34.17 -16.67 0.92
CA LYS A 510 34.84 -17.92 0.56
C LYS A 510 33.92 -18.89 -0.19
N ILE A 511 32.67 -19.00 0.26
CA ILE A 511 31.66 -19.83 -0.42
C ILE A 511 31.41 -19.29 -1.85
N LYS A 512 31.23 -17.97 -2.00
CA LYS A 512 31.04 -17.35 -3.31
C LYS A 512 32.26 -17.50 -4.23
N GLU A 513 33.47 -17.42 -3.68
CA GLU A 513 34.72 -17.60 -4.42
C GLU A 513 34.83 -19.02 -5.01
N ILE A 514 34.38 -20.04 -4.27
CA ILE A 514 34.35 -21.42 -4.74
C ILE A 514 33.24 -21.62 -5.80
N ALA A 515 32.07 -21.03 -5.57
CA ALA A 515 30.87 -21.31 -6.37
C ALA A 515 30.74 -20.48 -7.66
N LEU A 516 31.42 -19.34 -7.78
CA LEU A 516 31.21 -18.37 -8.85
C LEU A 516 32.48 -18.17 -9.71
N PRO A 517 32.33 -17.78 -10.99
CA PRO A 517 33.47 -17.50 -11.83
C PRO A 517 34.27 -16.28 -11.31
N PRO A 518 35.57 -16.19 -11.64
CA PRO A 518 36.38 -15.02 -11.30
C PRO A 518 35.76 -13.73 -11.82
N ASN A 519 35.79 -12.66 -11.01
CA ASN A 519 35.14 -11.37 -11.28
C ASN A 519 33.60 -11.40 -11.34
N HIS A 520 32.91 -12.41 -10.82
CA HIS A 520 31.45 -12.34 -10.71
C HIS A 520 31.02 -11.12 -9.85
N PRO A 521 30.00 -10.32 -10.23
CA PRO A 521 29.57 -9.13 -9.47
C PRO A 521 29.27 -9.38 -7.99
N SER A 522 28.77 -10.57 -7.64
CA SER A 522 28.53 -10.95 -6.23
C SER A 522 29.81 -11.04 -5.38
N LEU A 523 30.98 -11.21 -5.99
CA LEU A 523 32.29 -11.12 -5.32
C LEU A 523 32.64 -9.67 -5.00
N ALA A 524 32.33 -8.74 -5.92
CA ALA A 524 32.49 -7.30 -5.67
C ALA A 524 31.64 -6.87 -4.46
N THR A 525 30.38 -7.31 -4.38
CA THR A 525 29.53 -7.05 -3.20
C THR A 525 30.15 -7.58 -1.90
N SER A 526 30.75 -8.77 -1.92
CA SER A 526 31.42 -9.33 -0.74
C SER A 526 32.66 -8.53 -0.33
N TYR A 527 33.50 -8.10 -1.28
CA TYR A 527 34.63 -7.22 -0.98
C TYR A 527 34.19 -5.87 -0.44
N ASN A 528 33.13 -5.29 -1.03
CA ASN A 528 32.58 -4.03 -0.55
C ASN A 528 32.10 -4.13 0.91
N ASN A 529 31.43 -5.22 1.28
CA ASN A 529 30.96 -5.43 2.64
C ASN A 529 32.13 -5.56 3.64
N ILE A 530 33.20 -6.27 3.27
CA ILE A 530 34.41 -6.39 4.09
C ILE A 530 35.12 -5.04 4.20
N GLY A 531 35.27 -4.31 3.09
CA GLY A 531 35.84 -2.97 3.06
C GLY A 531 35.09 -1.98 3.95
N GLN A 532 33.75 -2.07 3.99
CA GLN A 532 32.92 -1.27 4.88
C GLN A 532 33.19 -1.55 6.35
N VAL A 533 33.41 -2.80 6.75
CA VAL A 533 33.75 -3.12 8.13
C VAL A 533 35.10 -2.50 8.51
N TYR A 534 36.11 -2.59 7.63
CA TYR A 534 37.41 -1.96 7.88
C TYR A 534 37.33 -0.42 7.93
N ASP A 535 36.52 0.21 7.08
CA ASP A 535 36.26 1.66 7.12
C ASP A 535 35.62 2.06 8.46
N ASN A 536 34.62 1.30 8.92
CA ASN A 536 33.98 1.51 10.22
C ASN A 536 34.93 1.30 11.41
N MET A 537 35.94 0.44 11.27
CA MET A 537 37.03 0.26 12.25
C MET A 537 38.08 1.37 12.20
N GLY A 538 38.11 2.19 11.14
CA GLY A 538 39.16 3.17 10.88
C GLY A 538 40.44 2.58 10.27
N ASP A 539 40.45 1.31 9.86
CA ASP A 539 41.55 0.70 9.10
C ASP A 539 41.39 1.05 7.61
N TYR A 540 41.65 2.33 7.31
CA TYR A 540 41.44 2.89 5.98
C TYR A 540 42.31 2.23 4.90
N SER A 541 43.49 1.69 5.26
CA SER A 541 44.37 1.01 4.30
C SER A 541 43.74 -0.29 3.80
N LYS A 542 43.18 -1.11 4.71
CA LYS A 542 42.47 -2.32 4.31
C LYS A 542 41.15 -2.00 3.62
N ALA A 543 40.42 -0.97 4.10
CA ALA A 543 39.20 -0.52 3.45
C ALA A 543 39.44 -0.18 1.96
N LEU A 544 40.51 0.57 1.66
CA LEU A 544 40.91 0.88 0.29
C LEU A 544 41.25 -0.38 -0.51
N GLU A 545 42.04 -1.30 0.03
CA GLU A 545 42.37 -2.56 -0.66
C GLU A 545 41.12 -3.32 -1.11
N PHE A 546 40.12 -3.45 -0.24
CA PHE A 546 38.88 -4.16 -0.54
C PHE A 546 37.93 -3.37 -1.47
N TYR A 547 37.85 -2.04 -1.31
CA TYR A 547 37.06 -1.22 -2.23
C TYR A 547 37.69 -1.13 -3.63
N GLU A 548 39.02 -1.17 -3.74
CA GLU A 548 39.71 -1.23 -5.04
C GLU A 548 39.45 -2.56 -5.75
N LYS A 549 39.45 -3.69 -5.03
CA LYS A 549 39.04 -5.00 -5.57
C LYS A 549 37.59 -4.98 -6.07
N THR A 550 36.68 -4.36 -5.32
CA THR A 550 35.29 -4.12 -5.74
C THR A 550 35.26 -3.35 -7.06
N LEU A 551 35.96 -2.20 -7.11
CA LEU A 551 36.01 -1.33 -8.28
C LEU A 551 36.61 -2.03 -9.51
N GLU A 552 37.63 -2.87 -9.34
CA GLU A 552 38.24 -3.63 -10.41
C GLU A 552 37.23 -4.60 -11.06
N ILE A 553 36.47 -5.33 -10.24
CA ILE A 553 35.44 -6.25 -10.73
C ILE A 553 34.32 -5.49 -11.43
N ASP A 554 33.82 -4.41 -10.82
CA ASP A 554 32.75 -3.59 -11.39
C ASP A 554 33.15 -3.02 -12.75
N LYS A 555 34.39 -2.52 -12.89
CA LYS A 555 34.91 -2.02 -14.19
C LYS A 555 34.94 -3.08 -15.28
N LYS A 556 35.19 -4.34 -14.93
CA LYS A 556 35.26 -5.46 -15.90
C LYS A 556 33.89 -5.99 -16.28
N THR A 557 32.90 -5.87 -15.41
CA THR A 557 31.62 -6.58 -15.56
C THR A 557 30.42 -5.68 -15.82
N LEU A 558 30.50 -4.41 -15.46
CA LEU A 558 29.39 -3.48 -15.59
C LEU A 558 29.61 -2.48 -16.74
N PRO A 559 28.53 -1.98 -17.36
CA PRO A 559 28.61 -0.83 -18.27
C PRO A 559 29.27 0.38 -17.62
N GLN A 560 29.95 1.21 -18.41
CA GLN A 560 30.72 2.37 -17.93
C GLN A 560 29.91 3.35 -17.08
N ASN A 561 28.60 3.47 -17.33
CA ASN A 561 27.71 4.37 -16.60
C ASN A 561 26.80 3.64 -15.61
N HIS A 562 27.15 2.43 -15.17
CA HIS A 562 26.32 1.69 -14.23
C HIS A 562 26.38 2.31 -12.82
N PRO A 563 25.24 2.54 -12.12
CA PRO A 563 25.22 3.16 -10.79
C PRO A 563 26.10 2.46 -9.72
N SER A 564 26.25 1.14 -9.79
CA SER A 564 27.16 0.43 -8.86
C SER A 564 28.62 0.87 -9.00
N LEU A 565 29.08 1.22 -10.21
CA LEU A 565 30.43 1.74 -10.41
C LEU A 565 30.62 3.09 -9.71
N ALA A 566 29.58 3.94 -9.74
CA ALA A 566 29.55 5.19 -8.99
C ALA A 566 29.59 4.97 -7.48
N THR A 567 28.89 3.95 -6.97
CA THR A 567 28.96 3.56 -5.54
C THR A 567 30.39 3.19 -5.13
N SER A 568 31.07 2.38 -5.94
CA SER A 568 32.45 1.96 -5.68
C SER A 568 33.42 3.15 -5.64
N TYR A 569 33.33 4.09 -6.58
CA TYR A 569 34.10 5.34 -6.51
C TYR A 569 33.75 6.19 -5.29
N ASN A 570 32.46 6.29 -4.93
CA ASN A 570 32.03 7.05 -3.77
C ASN A 570 32.59 6.49 -2.46
N ASN A 571 32.64 5.17 -2.30
CA ASN A 571 33.17 4.52 -1.10
C ASN A 571 34.67 4.79 -0.94
N ILE A 572 35.45 4.72 -2.02
CA ILE A 572 36.88 5.10 -2.00
C ILE A 572 37.04 6.59 -1.66
N GLY A 573 36.22 7.46 -2.27
CA GLY A 573 36.23 8.89 -1.94
C GLY A 573 35.90 9.16 -0.47
N LEU A 574 34.97 8.39 0.11
CA LEU A 574 34.62 8.48 1.53
C LEU A 574 35.79 8.10 2.44
N VAL A 575 36.55 7.06 2.08
CA VAL A 575 37.75 6.67 2.85
C VAL A 575 38.82 7.75 2.80
N TYR A 576 39.14 8.30 1.62
CA TYR A 576 40.09 9.42 1.52
C TYR A 576 39.61 10.66 2.27
N LYS A 577 38.30 10.94 2.23
CA LYS A 577 37.69 12.01 3.02
C LYS A 577 37.90 11.79 4.52
N ASN A 578 37.72 10.56 5.02
CA ASN A 578 37.93 10.20 6.42
C ASN A 578 39.42 10.26 6.82
N MET A 579 40.34 9.99 5.89
CA MET A 579 41.79 10.16 6.06
C MET A 579 42.25 11.64 6.03
N GLY A 580 41.39 12.56 5.58
CA GLY A 580 41.73 13.98 5.38
C GLY A 580 42.44 14.29 4.06
N ASP A 581 42.58 13.33 3.14
CA ASP A 581 43.07 13.57 1.77
C ASP A 581 41.93 14.09 0.89
N TYR A 582 41.60 15.37 1.08
CA TYR A 582 40.48 16.02 0.40
C TYR A 582 40.66 16.10 -1.12
N SER A 583 41.91 16.12 -1.61
CA SER A 583 42.18 16.18 -3.06
C SER A 583 41.79 14.87 -3.74
N LYS A 584 42.21 13.72 -3.18
CA LYS A 584 41.78 12.42 -3.69
C LYS A 584 40.29 12.18 -3.46
N ALA A 585 39.76 12.56 -2.29
CA ALA A 585 38.34 12.45 -2.01
C ALA A 585 37.49 13.17 -3.09
N LEU A 586 37.91 14.38 -3.48
CA LEU A 586 37.25 15.16 -4.53
C LEU A 586 37.29 14.43 -5.88
N GLU A 587 38.46 13.95 -6.30
CA GLU A 587 38.63 13.21 -7.56
C GLU A 587 37.67 12.01 -7.66
N PHE A 588 37.59 11.22 -6.59
CA PHE A 588 36.74 10.02 -6.55
C PHE A 588 35.25 10.37 -6.46
N HIS A 589 34.88 11.38 -5.68
CA HIS A 589 33.48 11.84 -5.61
C HIS A 589 33.01 12.47 -6.93
N GLU A 590 33.87 13.20 -7.66
CA GLU A 590 33.53 13.75 -8.98
C GLU A 590 33.30 12.65 -10.01
N LYS A 591 34.15 11.60 -10.05
CA LYS A 591 33.91 10.41 -10.90
C LYS A 591 32.59 9.73 -10.60
N SER A 592 32.27 9.56 -9.31
CA SER A 592 30.98 9.02 -8.87
C SER A 592 29.81 9.88 -9.35
N HIS A 593 29.91 11.20 -9.16
CA HIS A 593 28.88 12.14 -9.53
C HIS A 593 28.59 12.16 -11.04
N GLN A 594 29.63 12.14 -11.89
CA GLN A 594 29.47 12.11 -13.34
C GLN A 594 28.68 10.87 -13.81
N ILE A 595 28.96 9.70 -13.23
CA ILE A 595 28.20 8.49 -13.56
C ILE A 595 26.74 8.63 -13.09
N TYR A 596 26.51 9.09 -11.86
CA TYR A 596 25.15 9.28 -11.35
C TYR A 596 24.35 10.31 -12.15
N GLU A 597 24.97 11.38 -12.63
CA GLU A 597 24.31 12.41 -13.44
C GLU A 597 23.83 11.86 -14.79
N ILE A 598 24.59 10.93 -15.39
CA ILE A 598 24.21 10.27 -16.65
C ILE A 598 23.18 9.17 -16.41
N ALA A 599 23.33 8.40 -15.33
CA ALA A 599 22.61 7.15 -15.13
C ALA A 599 21.27 7.30 -14.39
N LEU A 600 21.06 8.41 -13.68
CA LEU A 600 19.91 8.57 -12.78
C LEU A 600 19.04 9.77 -13.16
N PRO A 601 17.73 9.74 -12.85
CA PRO A 601 16.87 10.91 -12.96
C PRO A 601 17.39 12.10 -12.14
N ALA A 602 17.15 13.32 -12.62
CA ALA A 602 17.64 14.55 -11.99
C ALA A 602 17.18 14.75 -10.53
N ASN A 603 16.11 14.09 -10.11
CA ASN A 603 15.58 14.12 -8.75
C ASN A 603 15.97 12.90 -7.90
N HIS A 604 16.90 12.06 -8.35
CA HIS A 604 17.25 10.83 -7.65
C HIS A 604 18.02 11.09 -6.33
N PRO A 605 17.68 10.43 -5.21
CA PRO A 605 18.35 10.66 -3.91
C PRO A 605 19.87 10.48 -3.91
N LEU A 606 20.40 9.54 -4.71
CA LEU A 606 21.86 9.32 -4.83
C LEU A 606 22.57 10.53 -5.45
N LEU A 607 21.94 11.23 -6.39
CA LEU A 607 22.49 12.45 -6.97
C LEU A 607 22.60 13.55 -5.89
N ALA A 608 21.60 13.69 -5.03
CA ALA A 608 21.68 14.60 -3.88
C ALA A 608 22.79 14.24 -2.90
N THR A 609 23.03 12.95 -2.66
CA THR A 609 24.13 12.48 -1.81
C THR A 609 25.50 12.80 -2.43
N SER A 610 25.67 12.60 -3.73
CA SER A 610 26.92 12.94 -4.43
C SER A 610 27.24 14.45 -4.36
N TYR A 611 26.25 15.31 -4.61
CA TYR A 611 26.39 16.77 -4.42
C TYR A 611 26.80 17.13 -3.00
N ASN A 612 26.16 16.51 -2.00
CA ASN A 612 26.46 16.75 -0.60
C ASN A 612 27.89 16.33 -0.21
N ASN A 613 28.38 15.21 -0.74
CA ASN A 613 29.74 14.73 -0.48
C ASN A 613 30.79 15.67 -1.09
N ILE A 614 30.62 16.08 -2.34
CA ILE A 614 31.52 17.04 -3.02
C ILE A 614 31.49 18.40 -2.29
N ALA A 615 30.29 18.89 -1.93
CA ALA A 615 30.13 20.13 -1.17
C ALA A 615 30.88 20.10 0.17
N TRP A 616 30.81 18.96 0.87
CA TRP A 616 31.51 18.75 2.13
C TRP A 616 33.03 18.81 1.95
N VAL A 617 33.56 18.23 0.86
CA VAL A 617 35.00 18.30 0.57
C VAL A 617 35.43 19.74 0.29
N TYR A 618 34.73 20.47 -0.58
CA TYR A 618 35.03 21.89 -0.84
C TYR A 618 34.97 22.75 0.43
N ARG A 619 33.98 22.52 1.31
CA ARG A 619 33.87 23.19 2.61
C ARG A 619 35.12 23.00 3.46
N ASN A 620 35.68 21.79 3.51
CA ASN A 620 36.87 21.48 4.31
C ASN A 620 38.17 21.98 3.65
N MET A 621 38.17 22.14 2.33
CA MET A 621 39.24 22.81 1.59
C MET A 621 39.17 24.35 1.68
N GLY A 622 38.10 24.91 2.25
CA GLY A 622 37.90 26.35 2.40
C GLY A 622 37.21 27.05 1.21
N ASP A 623 36.82 26.31 0.17
CA ASP A 623 36.02 26.87 -0.94
C ASP A 623 34.52 26.87 -0.57
N TYR A 624 34.17 27.81 0.30
CA TYR A 624 32.81 27.98 0.79
C TYR A 624 31.81 28.36 -0.32
N LYS A 625 32.27 29.02 -1.40
CA LYS A 625 31.39 29.42 -2.51
C LYS A 625 30.90 28.20 -3.28
N LYS A 626 31.81 27.31 -3.70
CA LYS A 626 31.43 26.06 -4.37
C LYS A 626 30.63 25.13 -3.47
N ALA A 627 31.03 25.02 -2.20
CA ALA A 627 30.29 24.22 -1.22
C ALA A 627 28.82 24.67 -1.11
N LEU A 628 28.57 25.98 -1.04
CA LEU A 628 27.22 26.53 -0.93
C LEU A 628 26.36 26.20 -2.16
N GLU A 629 26.91 26.35 -3.37
CA GLU A 629 26.19 26.04 -4.61
C GLU A 629 25.73 24.57 -4.64
N LEU A 630 26.65 23.65 -4.32
CA LEU A 630 26.39 22.21 -4.36
C LEU A 630 25.44 21.77 -3.24
N TYR A 631 25.55 22.33 -2.03
CA TYR A 631 24.58 22.06 -0.97
C TYR A 631 23.17 22.52 -1.35
N LYS A 632 23.02 23.67 -2.03
CA LYS A 632 21.72 24.15 -2.53
C LYS A 632 21.13 23.18 -3.57
N LYS A 633 21.93 22.67 -4.50
CA LYS A 633 21.51 21.62 -5.46
C LYS A 633 21.04 20.35 -4.74
N ALA A 634 21.80 19.87 -3.75
CA ALA A 634 21.41 18.72 -2.94
C ALA A 634 20.09 18.94 -2.18
N LEU A 635 19.85 20.15 -1.66
CA LEU A 635 18.64 20.50 -0.91
C LEU A 635 17.39 20.42 -1.80
N VAL A 636 17.44 20.99 -3.01
CA VAL A 636 16.32 20.98 -3.96
C VAL A 636 15.87 19.55 -4.25
N ILE A 637 16.82 18.66 -4.56
CA ILE A 637 16.51 17.26 -4.84
C ILE A 637 15.89 16.60 -3.60
N LYS A 638 16.48 16.77 -2.40
CA LYS A 638 15.95 16.17 -1.17
C LYS A 638 14.55 16.67 -0.81
N GLN A 639 14.21 17.92 -1.11
CA GLN A 639 12.87 18.46 -0.86
C GLN A 639 11.81 17.88 -1.81
N ILE A 640 12.21 17.49 -3.01
CA ILE A 640 11.32 16.81 -3.97
C ILE A 640 11.17 15.34 -3.60
N SER A 641 12.25 14.68 -3.18
CA SER A 641 12.28 13.23 -3.01
C SER A 641 11.91 12.72 -1.62
N LEU A 642 11.86 13.58 -0.59
CA LEU A 642 11.65 13.18 0.80
C LEU A 642 10.51 13.96 1.47
N PRO A 643 9.81 13.36 2.46
CA PRO A 643 8.77 14.05 3.21
C PRO A 643 9.26 15.33 3.91
N PRO A 644 8.39 16.34 4.06
CA PRO A 644 8.70 17.52 4.85
C PRO A 644 9.16 17.14 6.26
N GLY A 645 10.32 17.67 6.69
CA GLY A 645 10.88 17.40 8.01
C GLY A 645 11.85 16.22 8.11
N HIS A 646 12.13 15.51 6.99
CA HIS A 646 13.11 14.43 6.99
C HIS A 646 14.49 14.89 7.52
N PRO A 647 15.18 14.11 8.39
CA PRO A 647 16.44 14.52 9.03
C PRO A 647 17.54 14.94 8.06
N SER A 648 17.60 14.31 6.88
CA SER A 648 18.58 14.65 5.84
C SER A 648 18.38 16.07 5.26
N ILE A 649 17.14 16.56 5.16
CA ILE A 649 16.85 17.94 4.73
C ILE A 649 17.41 18.91 5.78
N LYS A 650 17.18 18.61 7.06
CA LYS A 650 17.71 19.41 8.19
C LYS A 650 19.24 19.43 8.17
N SER A 651 19.88 18.29 7.94
CA SER A 651 21.35 18.18 7.88
C SER A 651 21.96 19.04 6.77
N VAL A 652 21.37 19.04 5.57
CA VAL A 652 21.85 19.88 4.46
C VAL A 652 21.61 21.37 4.76
N LYS A 653 20.45 21.75 5.31
CA LYS A 653 20.20 23.14 5.72
C LYS A 653 21.20 23.65 6.75
N ASN A 654 21.51 22.86 7.77
CA ASN A 654 22.54 23.21 8.75
C ASN A 654 23.92 23.39 8.09
N SER A 655 24.23 22.59 7.07
CA SER A 655 25.49 22.71 6.31
C SER A 655 25.53 23.99 5.47
N ILE A 656 24.41 24.37 4.86
CA ILE A 656 24.23 25.65 4.15
C ILE A 656 24.45 26.82 5.11
N GLU A 657 23.76 26.84 6.26
CA GLU A 657 23.90 27.91 7.26
C GLU A 657 25.33 28.05 7.77
N TYR A 658 26.03 26.93 7.97
CA TYR A 658 27.44 26.96 8.37
C TYR A 658 28.31 27.63 7.31
N VAL A 659 28.13 27.26 6.04
CA VAL A 659 28.92 27.79 4.93
C VAL A 659 28.59 29.27 4.69
N GLU A 660 27.33 29.67 4.80
CA GLU A 660 26.90 31.07 4.69
C GLU A 660 27.51 31.97 5.77
N LYS A 661 27.73 31.46 6.99
CA LYS A 661 28.45 32.20 8.05
C LYS A 661 29.96 32.37 7.80
N LYS A 662 30.52 31.61 6.86
CA LYS A 662 31.95 31.60 6.54
C LYS A 662 32.29 32.39 5.27
N LEU A 663 31.27 32.76 4.49
CA LEU A 663 31.34 33.70 3.36
C LEU A 663 31.20 35.13 3.87
#